data_AF-A0A946DEX0-F1
#
_entry.id   AF-A0A946DEX0-F1
#
_cell.length_a   1.000
_cell.length_b   1.000
_cell.length_c   1.000
_cell.angle_alpha   90.00
_cell.angle_beta   90.00
_cell.angle_gamma   90.00
#
_symmetry.space_group_name_H-M   'P 1'
#
loop_
_entity.id
_entity.type
_entity.pdbx_description
1 polymer ?
#
loop_
_entity_poly.entity_id
_entity_poly.type
_entity_poly.pdbx_seq_one_letter_code
_entity_poly.pdbx_strand_id
1 'polypeptide(L)'
;MLPIILIACDGPATVQNPFQDNGTPVNDSPAAAGEAERAYEINVWNNLKTDSRCGQCHADIDGGQAPYFADPANVNTSYTAALPLVDLDDPSSSLMVTKLAEGHNCWEQFDSVCADSIKSMISNWSGIPDDTTTARAIKLTAPEIKTPGDSKTFPDLADSFAATVHPLLLDHCIACHYEEGLSQQQSPFFANPDENSAYEAVKPKINIDLPSNSLLVQRLIDKHNCWSDECLDDAMEMQTAIELFAAAIPTTEIDQALITSKALVLLDDGIIASGGNRHEFNMIAIWEFKVGTGSTAFDTSGIEPAMNLSLEGNYNWLGAYGLDFSEGIARADTQSSKKLHDFIKSSGEYSIEAWVIPANVTQENANILSFEVGSTSKNFALTQTLYNYNFHNRTAQSNTNGEPALSTPDAAEVLQSSLQHVVATYDPVKGRQIFVNGEPIDVPDPIGESTSINVWDDTFAFVLGNSLSKENPWSGKIRLAAVHNKVLTEAQIKQNFEAGVGQKYFLLFSIAEQTGIDDSFIKVEVSQFDSFSYLFNEPTFINLDSTWAPGDFTIQKMRIGINGKQAIAGQSFANLDETVSNEVYSVDEGQLLSSHGAVIALEKGADSDEFFLTFEFLAGNINAFIEPAPIPPAAPLDAEPSSDIGVRTFDEINATIAKITGIPVTNSTVNNLYLQYKQQLPTVETIDAFLSSHQMAIAQLALTSCSERVNLDSALATGDVNRLLFTNVDFSESAQTAFNTETKRGYAIDPVLDLLLSTNLDSQPDQTETANLLGADTTQTLDSGTAIYSYDSLITEMTKCPVDGDPHYNEDFPCNLGTDINTVARTAEIVKAVCAAAVGSAAMLIQ
;
A
#
# COMPACT_ATOMS: atom_id res chain seq x y z
N MET A 1 -70.48 0.42 5.84
CA MET A 1 -69.14 0.38 6.45
C MET A 1 -68.18 -0.02 5.35
N LEU A 2 -67.60 0.98 4.68
CA LEU A 2 -66.50 0.80 3.73
C LEU A 2 -65.20 0.72 4.54
N PRO A 3 -64.30 -0.25 4.29
CA PRO A 3 -62.94 -0.18 4.78
C PRO A 3 -62.12 0.75 3.89
N ILE A 4 -61.34 1.63 4.54
CA ILE A 4 -60.37 2.53 3.91
C ILE A 4 -59.16 1.68 3.52
N ILE A 5 -58.83 1.71 2.22
CA ILE A 5 -57.61 1.12 1.65
C ILE A 5 -56.55 2.22 1.66
N LEU A 6 -55.44 2.03 2.38
CA LEU A 6 -54.22 2.80 2.14
C LEU A 6 -53.65 2.35 0.80
N ILE A 7 -53.51 3.30 -0.12
CA ILE A 7 -52.86 3.09 -1.42
C ILE A 7 -51.37 3.35 -1.20
N ALA A 8 -50.57 2.29 -1.24
CA ALA A 8 -49.12 2.38 -1.37
C ALA A 8 -48.77 2.77 -2.82
N CYS A 9 -47.85 3.73 -2.99
CA CYS A 9 -47.30 4.08 -4.29
C CYS A 9 -46.27 3.03 -4.74
N ASP A 10 -46.73 1.97 -5.40
CA ASP A 10 -45.86 1.05 -6.14
C ASP A 10 -45.55 1.65 -7.53
N GLY A 11 -44.30 2.08 -7.74
CA GLY A 11 -43.72 2.38 -9.05
C GLY A 11 -42.73 1.27 -9.46
N PRO A 12 -42.62 0.91 -10.75
CA PRO A 12 -41.80 -0.22 -11.17
C PRO A 12 -40.30 0.09 -11.07
N ALA A 13 -39.52 -0.94 -10.69
CA ALA A 13 -38.07 -0.95 -10.79
C ALA A 13 -37.64 -0.60 -12.24
N THR A 14 -36.88 0.48 -12.40
CA THR A 14 -36.34 0.88 -13.71
C THR A 14 -34.83 0.95 -13.67
N VAL A 15 -34.22 0.07 -14.46
CA VAL A 15 -32.82 0.09 -14.85
C VAL A 15 -32.70 1.06 -16.02
N GLN A 16 -32.43 2.34 -15.74
CA GLN A 16 -31.84 3.38 -16.62
C GLN A 16 -32.12 4.71 -15.94
N ASN A 17 -31.09 5.46 -15.57
CA ASN A 17 -31.20 6.79 -14.98
C ASN A 17 -31.57 7.81 -16.10
N PRO A 18 -32.78 8.40 -16.12
CA PRO A 18 -33.13 9.47 -17.03
C PRO A 18 -33.49 10.70 -16.19
N PHE A 19 -32.55 11.21 -15.40
CA PHE A 19 -32.75 12.45 -14.64
C PHE A 19 -31.69 13.48 -15.04
N GLN A 20 -31.66 13.82 -16.32
CA GLN A 20 -31.27 15.15 -16.76
C GLN A 20 -32.56 15.97 -16.92
N ASP A 21 -32.85 16.87 -15.99
CA ASP A 21 -33.59 18.08 -16.35
C ASP A 21 -33.04 19.32 -15.64
N ASN A 22 -32.88 20.37 -16.45
CA ASN A 22 -32.31 21.69 -16.20
C ASN A 22 -33.42 22.66 -15.74
N GLY A 23 -34.09 22.36 -14.64
CA GLY A 23 -35.11 23.23 -14.07
C GLY A 23 -34.66 23.83 -12.75
N THR A 24 -34.02 25.01 -12.74
CA THR A 24 -34.06 25.87 -11.54
C THR A 24 -35.54 26.13 -11.23
N PRO A 25 -36.07 25.68 -10.08
CA PRO A 25 -37.44 26.02 -9.70
C PRO A 25 -37.55 27.54 -9.67
N VAL A 26 -38.57 28.09 -10.32
CA VAL A 26 -38.90 29.51 -10.19
C VAL A 26 -39.14 29.77 -8.70
N ASN A 27 -38.31 30.59 -8.09
CA ASN A 27 -38.37 30.86 -6.65
C ASN A 27 -39.53 31.85 -6.39
N ASP A 28 -40.76 31.35 -6.45
CA ASP A 28 -41.99 32.10 -6.13
C ASP A 28 -42.23 32.22 -4.61
N SER A 29 -41.31 31.70 -3.79
CA SER A 29 -41.35 31.86 -2.34
C SER A 29 -41.20 33.33 -1.92
N PRO A 30 -41.91 33.77 -0.87
CA PRO A 30 -41.56 34.99 -0.15
C PRO A 30 -40.08 34.98 0.26
N ALA A 31 -39.47 36.16 0.36
CA ALA A 31 -38.13 36.29 0.91
C ALA A 31 -38.08 35.72 2.35
N ALA A 32 -36.92 35.17 2.71
CA ALA A 32 -36.65 34.76 4.09
C ALA A 32 -36.91 35.91 5.08
N ALA A 33 -37.66 35.62 6.15
CA ALA A 33 -38.11 36.60 7.13
C ALA A 33 -36.98 37.08 8.06
N GLY A 34 -35.89 36.31 8.16
CA GLY A 34 -34.73 36.58 8.99
C GLY A 34 -33.49 35.82 8.53
N GLU A 35 -32.39 36.01 9.27
CA GLU A 35 -31.10 35.39 8.98
C GLU A 35 -31.14 33.86 9.17
N ALA A 36 -31.90 33.37 10.14
CA ALA A 36 -32.04 31.93 10.41
C ALA A 36 -32.81 31.21 9.28
N GLU A 37 -33.91 31.81 8.82
CA GLU A 37 -34.66 31.32 7.65
C GLU A 37 -33.80 31.40 6.38
N ARG A 38 -32.95 32.43 6.25
CA ARG A 38 -32.04 32.57 5.11
C ARG A 38 -30.94 31.51 5.14
N ALA A 39 -30.39 31.19 6.30
CA ALA A 39 -29.42 30.12 6.46
C ALA A 39 -30.03 28.75 6.11
N TYR A 40 -31.27 28.51 6.54
CA TYR A 40 -32.03 27.33 6.15
C TYR A 40 -32.30 27.27 4.64
N GLU A 41 -32.69 28.42 4.06
CA GLU A 41 -32.95 28.55 2.63
C GLU A 41 -31.75 28.07 1.80
N ILE A 42 -30.57 28.58 2.14
CA ILE A 42 -29.32 28.35 1.42
C ILE A 42 -28.86 26.91 1.59
N ASN A 43 -28.83 26.41 2.83
CA ASN A 43 -28.10 25.18 3.15
C ASN A 43 -28.95 23.91 3.06
N VAL A 44 -30.27 24.01 3.30
CA VAL A 44 -31.16 22.84 3.35
C VAL A 44 -32.25 22.94 2.29
N TRP A 45 -33.07 23.99 2.34
CA TRP A 45 -34.31 24.06 1.56
C TRP A 45 -34.07 24.04 0.05
N ASN A 46 -33.13 24.86 -0.45
CA ASN A 46 -32.81 24.87 -1.89
C ASN A 46 -32.31 23.52 -2.41
N ASN A 47 -31.70 22.70 -1.55
CA ASN A 47 -31.17 21.38 -1.90
C ASN A 47 -32.21 20.27 -1.81
N LEU A 48 -33.33 20.46 -1.10
CA LEU A 48 -34.34 19.42 -0.84
C LEU A 48 -35.72 19.68 -1.46
N LYS A 49 -36.05 20.94 -1.80
CA LYS A 49 -37.40 21.34 -2.24
C LYS A 49 -37.84 20.83 -3.62
N THR A 50 -36.95 20.20 -4.38
CA THR A 50 -37.28 19.71 -5.72
C THR A 50 -38.14 18.45 -5.66
N ASP A 51 -38.96 18.23 -6.69
CA ASP A 51 -39.77 17.03 -6.84
C ASP A 51 -38.94 15.75 -7.03
N SER A 52 -37.64 15.89 -7.35
CA SER A 52 -36.70 14.77 -7.39
C SER A 52 -36.18 14.35 -6.01
N ARG A 53 -36.62 15.03 -4.94
CA ARG A 53 -36.15 14.85 -3.56
C ARG A 53 -37.32 14.96 -2.57
N CYS A 54 -37.07 15.54 -1.40
CA CYS A 54 -38.05 15.65 -0.33
C CYS A 54 -39.27 16.48 -0.73
N GLY A 55 -39.14 17.45 -1.64
CA GLY A 55 -40.23 18.31 -2.10
C GLY A 55 -41.42 17.54 -2.67
N GLN A 56 -41.20 16.36 -3.25
CA GLN A 56 -42.28 15.52 -3.77
C GLN A 56 -43.32 15.13 -2.71
N CYS A 57 -42.85 14.85 -1.49
CA CYS A 57 -43.66 14.33 -0.40
C CYS A 57 -43.82 15.33 0.74
N HIS A 58 -42.87 16.25 0.93
CA HIS A 58 -42.82 17.20 2.05
C HIS A 58 -43.08 18.65 1.62
N ALA A 59 -43.83 18.83 0.53
CA ALA A 59 -44.43 20.10 0.13
C ALA A 59 -45.94 20.15 0.41
N ASP A 60 -46.49 21.34 0.62
CA ASP A 60 -47.94 21.57 0.78
C ASP A 60 -48.63 21.58 -0.60
N ILE A 61 -48.61 20.42 -1.25
CA ILE A 61 -49.16 20.16 -2.59
C ILE A 61 -50.16 18.99 -2.56
N ASP A 62 -50.96 18.87 -3.61
CA ASP A 62 -51.86 17.72 -3.78
C ASP A 62 -51.05 16.41 -3.84
N GLY A 63 -51.15 15.59 -2.79
CA GLY A 63 -50.39 14.35 -2.62
C GLY A 63 -49.22 14.41 -1.64
N GLY A 64 -48.87 15.61 -1.14
CA GLY A 64 -47.87 15.80 -0.09
C GLY A 64 -48.36 15.42 1.31
N GLN A 65 -47.42 15.24 2.24
CA GLN A 65 -47.64 14.87 3.64
C GLN A 65 -46.79 15.71 4.60
N ALA A 66 -47.36 16.01 5.77
CA ALA A 66 -46.64 16.67 6.84
C ALA A 66 -45.54 15.74 7.41
N PRO A 67 -44.39 16.29 7.87
CA PRO A 67 -44.07 17.71 7.98
C PRO A 67 -43.65 18.37 6.65
N TYR A 68 -44.12 19.60 6.38
CA TYR A 68 -43.91 20.31 5.09
C TYR A 68 -42.60 21.12 5.04
N PHE A 69 -41.49 20.49 5.42
CA PHE A 69 -40.19 21.16 5.47
C PHE A 69 -39.55 21.39 4.09
N ALA A 70 -40.04 20.80 3.01
CA ALA A 70 -39.45 20.95 1.68
C ALA A 70 -40.41 21.64 0.69
N ASP A 71 -41.34 22.45 1.19
CA ASP A 71 -42.34 23.14 0.37
C ASP A 71 -41.73 24.26 -0.48
N PRO A 72 -41.73 24.17 -1.83
CA PRO A 72 -41.17 25.20 -2.69
C PRO A 72 -41.97 26.52 -2.63
N ALA A 73 -43.20 26.53 -2.11
CA ALA A 73 -44.05 27.72 -2.07
C ALA A 73 -43.65 28.73 -0.99
N ASN A 74 -43.03 28.31 0.12
CA ASN A 74 -42.70 29.23 1.20
C ASN A 74 -41.60 28.72 2.15
N VAL A 75 -40.41 29.29 2.02
CA VAL A 75 -39.25 28.98 2.89
C VAL A 75 -39.52 29.19 4.37
N ASN A 76 -40.32 30.19 4.76
CA ASN A 76 -40.50 30.55 6.17
C ASN A 76 -41.35 29.50 6.92
N THR A 77 -42.37 28.96 6.25
CA THR A 77 -43.18 27.86 6.81
C THR A 77 -42.42 26.55 6.78
N SER A 78 -41.62 26.30 5.74
CA SER A 78 -40.72 25.14 5.67
C SER A 78 -39.67 25.13 6.78
N TYR A 79 -39.03 26.29 7.04
CA TYR A 79 -38.11 26.46 8.17
C TYR A 79 -38.76 26.08 9.49
N THR A 80 -39.97 26.60 9.75
CA THR A 80 -40.71 26.30 10.98
C THR A 80 -41.03 24.81 11.11
N ALA A 81 -41.35 24.15 10.00
CA ALA A 81 -41.62 22.71 9.96
C ALA A 81 -40.36 21.84 10.11
N ALA A 82 -39.17 22.38 9.78
CA ALA A 82 -37.90 21.68 9.89
C ALA A 82 -37.35 21.66 11.32
N LEU A 83 -37.57 22.71 12.12
CA LEU A 83 -36.99 22.85 13.47
C LEU A 83 -37.21 21.64 14.41
N PRO A 84 -38.38 20.98 14.46
CA PRO A 84 -38.58 19.81 15.33
C PRO A 84 -37.90 18.53 14.83
N LEU A 85 -37.34 18.54 13.62
CA LEU A 85 -36.77 17.38 12.94
C LEU A 85 -35.24 17.41 12.93
N VAL A 86 -34.65 18.48 13.43
CA VAL A 86 -33.22 18.78 13.33
C VAL A 86 -32.67 19.15 14.69
N ASP A 87 -31.53 18.56 15.01
CA ASP A 87 -30.65 18.97 16.10
C ASP A 87 -29.46 19.71 15.46
N LEU A 88 -29.36 21.01 15.71
CA LEU A 88 -28.28 21.84 15.15
C LEU A 88 -26.96 21.71 15.92
N ASP A 89 -27.01 21.20 17.15
CA ASP A 89 -25.83 20.94 17.97
C ASP A 89 -25.23 19.56 17.63
N ASP A 90 -26.09 18.60 17.29
CA ASP A 90 -25.71 17.27 16.79
C ASP A 90 -26.46 16.91 15.47
N PRO A 91 -25.97 17.41 14.32
CA PRO A 91 -26.58 17.13 13.01
C PRO A 91 -26.77 15.64 12.72
N SER A 92 -25.88 14.76 13.21
CA SER A 92 -25.97 13.31 13.02
C SER A 92 -27.20 12.68 13.67
N SER A 93 -27.62 13.17 14.83
CA SER A 93 -28.80 12.64 15.54
C SER A 93 -30.12 13.27 15.09
N SER A 94 -30.06 14.25 14.18
CA SER A 94 -31.25 14.84 13.57
C SER A 94 -32.19 13.78 13.01
N LEU A 95 -33.48 13.91 13.27
CA LEU A 95 -34.50 12.98 12.78
C LEU A 95 -34.48 12.89 11.25
N MET A 96 -34.20 13.99 10.55
CA MET A 96 -34.03 13.98 9.10
C MET A 96 -32.90 13.03 8.65
N VAL A 97 -31.77 13.00 9.37
CA VAL A 97 -30.60 12.16 9.03
C VAL A 97 -30.87 10.70 9.35
N THR A 98 -31.30 10.42 10.59
CA THR A 98 -31.56 9.06 11.05
C THR A 98 -32.67 8.38 10.24
N LYS A 99 -33.72 9.11 9.85
CA LYS A 99 -34.78 8.55 9.00
C LYS A 99 -34.29 8.11 7.62
N LEU A 100 -33.41 8.89 6.99
CA LEU A 100 -32.86 8.48 5.70
C LEU A 100 -31.91 7.30 5.87
N ALA A 101 -31.09 7.28 6.92
CA ALA A 101 -30.24 6.13 7.23
C ALA A 101 -31.03 4.82 7.46
N GLU A 102 -32.29 4.92 7.90
CA GLU A 102 -33.23 3.79 8.03
C GLU A 102 -33.93 3.37 6.71
N GLY A 103 -33.60 3.99 5.57
CA GLY A 103 -34.14 3.63 4.25
C GLY A 103 -35.28 4.50 3.73
N HIS A 104 -35.48 5.70 4.27
CA HIS A 104 -36.59 6.56 3.87
C HIS A 104 -36.34 7.31 2.55
N ASN A 105 -36.70 6.69 1.42
CA ASN A 105 -36.77 7.31 0.08
C ASN A 105 -35.50 8.10 -0.32
N CYS A 106 -34.32 7.51 -0.15
CA CYS A 106 -33.08 8.10 -0.63
C CYS A 106 -33.10 8.29 -2.16
N TRP A 107 -32.62 9.44 -2.64
CA TRP A 107 -32.49 9.75 -4.07
C TRP A 107 -31.19 9.22 -4.69
N GLU A 108 -30.31 8.64 -3.88
CA GLU A 108 -29.08 7.97 -4.29
C GLU A 108 -29.20 6.45 -4.12
N GLN A 109 -28.19 5.72 -4.60
CA GLN A 109 -28.17 4.25 -4.51
C GLN A 109 -28.12 3.72 -3.08
N PHE A 110 -27.50 4.45 -2.15
CA PHE A 110 -27.28 4.00 -0.78
C PHE A 110 -27.85 5.02 0.20
N ASP A 111 -28.67 4.55 1.13
CA ASP A 111 -29.33 5.37 2.14
C ASP A 111 -28.36 6.20 2.99
N SER A 112 -27.19 5.63 3.29
CA SER A 112 -26.10 6.31 4.00
C SER A 112 -25.59 7.56 3.27
N VAL A 113 -25.60 7.58 1.93
CA VAL A 113 -25.15 8.73 1.14
C VAL A 113 -26.13 9.90 1.28
N CYS A 114 -27.44 9.64 1.24
CA CYS A 114 -28.42 10.69 1.44
C CYS A 114 -28.41 11.19 2.89
N ALA A 115 -28.24 10.30 3.87
CA ALA A 115 -28.13 10.66 5.28
C ALA A 115 -26.92 11.58 5.52
N ASP A 116 -25.74 11.22 5.00
CA ASP A 116 -24.53 12.04 5.07
C ASP A 116 -24.71 13.39 4.36
N SER A 117 -25.37 13.42 3.20
CA SER A 117 -25.64 14.66 2.48
C SER A 117 -26.52 15.62 3.29
N ILE A 118 -27.58 15.11 3.93
CA ILE A 118 -28.44 15.91 4.81
C ILE A 118 -27.69 16.34 6.07
N LYS A 119 -26.85 15.48 6.65
CA LYS A 119 -25.99 15.85 7.77
C LYS A 119 -25.12 17.06 7.41
N SER A 120 -24.47 17.05 6.25
CA SER A 120 -23.68 18.18 5.75
C SER A 120 -24.52 19.45 5.57
N MET A 121 -25.72 19.33 5.01
CA MET A 121 -26.66 20.46 4.87
C MET A 121 -27.05 21.07 6.22
N ILE A 122 -27.31 20.24 7.23
CA ILE A 122 -27.66 20.67 8.59
C ILE A 122 -26.44 21.29 9.29
N SER A 123 -25.26 20.67 9.16
CA SER A 123 -24.00 21.24 9.65
C SER A 123 -23.79 22.65 9.13
N ASN A 124 -23.98 22.87 7.83
CA ASN A 124 -23.87 24.19 7.20
C ASN A 124 -24.96 25.16 7.67
N TRP A 125 -26.19 24.68 7.89
CA TRP A 125 -27.30 25.49 8.39
C TRP A 125 -27.08 26.00 9.82
N SER A 126 -26.52 25.17 10.71
CA SER A 126 -26.27 25.56 12.11
C SER A 126 -25.48 26.87 12.24
N GLY A 127 -24.67 27.23 11.23
CA GLY A 127 -24.08 28.55 11.10
C GLY A 127 -23.13 28.93 12.23
N ILE A 128 -22.70 27.99 13.08
CA ILE A 128 -21.70 28.22 14.13
C ILE A 128 -20.37 28.54 13.42
N PRO A 129 -19.89 29.79 13.43
CA PRO A 129 -18.64 30.14 12.77
C PRO A 129 -17.48 29.49 13.56
N ASP A 130 -16.66 28.66 12.91
CA ASP A 130 -15.44 28.05 13.47
C ASP A 130 -14.32 29.05 13.83
N ASP A 131 -14.61 30.35 13.90
CA ASP A 131 -13.75 31.35 14.56
C ASP A 131 -13.53 30.99 16.04
N THR A 132 -14.51 30.32 16.65
CA THR A 132 -14.40 29.77 18.00
C THR A 132 -13.98 28.32 17.95
N THR A 133 -12.79 28.03 18.47
CA THR A 133 -12.15 26.70 18.60
C THR A 133 -12.92 25.70 19.50
N THR A 134 -14.22 25.87 19.71
CA THR A 134 -15.03 24.98 20.53
C THR A 134 -15.53 23.83 19.67
N ALA A 135 -14.75 22.76 19.68
CA ALA A 135 -15.11 21.41 19.28
C ALA A 135 -16.60 21.10 19.56
N ARG A 136 -17.32 20.53 18.59
CA ARG A 136 -18.65 19.96 18.87
C ARG A 136 -18.43 18.70 19.68
N ALA A 137 -18.84 18.71 20.94
CA ALA A 137 -18.62 17.58 21.83
C ALA A 137 -19.46 16.38 21.37
N ILE A 138 -18.80 15.27 21.01
CA ILE A 138 -19.48 14.00 20.74
C ILE A 138 -20.16 13.56 22.04
N LYS A 139 -21.49 13.48 22.02
CA LYS A 139 -22.27 13.06 23.19
C LYS A 139 -22.01 11.58 23.47
N LEU A 140 -21.37 11.31 24.61
CA LEU A 140 -21.14 9.95 25.06
C LEU A 140 -22.43 9.34 25.64
N THR A 141 -22.72 8.11 25.27
CA THR A 141 -23.83 7.31 25.79
C THR A 141 -23.31 6.00 26.36
N ALA A 142 -23.83 5.59 27.51
CA ALA A 142 -23.45 4.31 28.11
C ALA A 142 -23.82 3.14 27.15
N PRO A 143 -22.90 2.22 26.86
CA PRO A 143 -23.20 1.03 26.07
C PRO A 143 -24.00 -0.01 26.87
N GLU A 144 -24.53 -1.01 26.19
CA GLU A 144 -25.14 -2.17 26.84
C GLU A 144 -24.08 -2.95 27.65
N ILE A 145 -24.43 -3.36 28.87
CA ILE A 145 -23.51 -4.05 29.76
C ILE A 145 -23.44 -5.53 29.42
N LYS A 146 -22.35 -5.94 28.75
CA LYS A 146 -22.05 -7.33 28.39
C LYS A 146 -20.86 -7.85 29.19
N THR A 147 -20.99 -9.04 29.79
CA THR A 147 -19.82 -9.74 30.35
C THR A 147 -19.05 -10.35 29.19
N PRO A 148 -17.71 -10.22 29.16
CA PRO A 148 -16.92 -10.87 28.11
C PRO A 148 -17.23 -12.37 28.05
N GLY A 149 -17.37 -12.90 26.84
CA GLY A 149 -17.79 -14.28 26.59
C GLY A 149 -16.62 -15.20 26.22
N ASP A 150 -16.81 -16.50 26.47
CA ASP A 150 -15.97 -17.53 25.88
C ASP A 150 -16.17 -17.50 24.36
N SER A 151 -15.09 -17.70 23.60
CA SER A 151 -15.15 -17.50 22.15
C SER A 151 -14.22 -18.44 21.39
N LYS A 152 -14.61 -18.79 20.17
CA LYS A 152 -13.77 -19.55 19.24
C LYS A 152 -12.94 -18.60 18.39
N THR A 153 -11.68 -18.96 18.10
CA THR A 153 -10.85 -18.26 17.13
C THR A 153 -10.66 -19.15 15.91
N PHE A 154 -10.71 -18.59 14.71
CA PHE A 154 -10.41 -19.31 13.47
C PHE A 154 -9.03 -20.01 13.57
N PRO A 155 -8.95 -21.31 13.27
CA PRO A 155 -7.66 -22.00 13.21
C PRO A 155 -6.72 -21.40 12.16
N ASP A 156 -5.42 -21.50 12.37
CA ASP A 156 -4.41 -21.06 11.39
C ASP A 156 -4.45 -21.92 10.11
N LEU A 157 -4.85 -23.19 10.23
CA LEU A 157 -4.92 -24.13 9.12
C LEU A 157 -6.37 -24.31 8.61
N ALA A 158 -6.51 -24.38 7.29
CA ALA A 158 -7.80 -24.53 6.61
C ALA A 158 -8.41 -25.94 6.71
N ASP A 159 -7.72 -26.94 7.28
CA ASP A 159 -8.10 -28.37 7.25
C ASP A 159 -9.58 -28.64 7.58
N SER A 160 -10.07 -28.05 8.67
CA SER A 160 -11.46 -28.23 9.10
C SER A 160 -12.45 -27.53 8.17
N PHE A 161 -12.12 -26.33 7.67
CA PHE A 161 -12.89 -25.59 6.68
C PHE A 161 -12.97 -26.34 5.34
N ALA A 162 -11.83 -26.84 4.85
CA ALA A 162 -11.70 -27.65 3.64
C ALA A 162 -12.56 -28.92 3.70
N ALA A 163 -12.68 -29.53 4.89
CA ALA A 163 -13.50 -30.72 5.10
C ALA A 163 -15.02 -30.46 5.25
N THR A 164 -15.45 -29.21 5.41
CA THR A 164 -16.82 -28.88 5.84
C THR A 164 -17.52 -27.87 4.94
N VAL A 165 -17.08 -26.60 4.96
CA VAL A 165 -17.73 -25.49 4.26
C VAL A 165 -17.24 -25.35 2.83
N HIS A 166 -15.94 -25.53 2.59
CA HIS A 166 -15.32 -25.35 1.27
C HIS A 166 -15.98 -26.18 0.14
N PRO A 167 -16.38 -27.46 0.35
CA PRO A 167 -17.04 -28.24 -0.69
C PRO A 167 -18.33 -27.59 -1.20
N LEU A 168 -19.14 -27.01 -0.30
CA LEU A 168 -20.37 -26.31 -0.69
C LEU A 168 -20.07 -25.05 -1.51
N LEU A 169 -19.00 -24.32 -1.16
CA LEU A 169 -18.59 -23.12 -1.89
C LEU A 169 -18.11 -23.47 -3.30
N LEU A 170 -17.39 -24.58 -3.47
CA LEU A 170 -16.97 -25.06 -4.78
C LEU A 170 -18.14 -25.52 -5.64
N ASP A 171 -19.13 -26.19 -5.04
CA ASP A 171 -20.27 -26.72 -5.80
C ASP A 171 -21.24 -25.63 -6.24
N HIS A 172 -21.44 -24.58 -5.42
CA HIS A 172 -22.53 -23.63 -5.61
C HIS A 172 -22.09 -22.18 -5.85
N CYS A 173 -20.90 -21.78 -5.40
CA CYS A 173 -20.46 -20.38 -5.43
C CYS A 173 -19.32 -20.12 -6.43
N ILE A 174 -18.64 -21.17 -6.92
CA ILE A 174 -17.44 -21.05 -7.77
C ILE A 174 -17.66 -20.29 -9.08
N ALA A 175 -18.88 -20.30 -9.62
CA ALA A 175 -19.18 -19.61 -10.89
C ALA A 175 -18.98 -18.09 -10.80
N CYS A 176 -19.13 -17.51 -9.61
CA CYS A 176 -18.99 -16.07 -9.37
C CYS A 176 -17.85 -15.72 -8.41
N HIS A 177 -17.59 -16.54 -7.40
CA HIS A 177 -16.64 -16.25 -6.30
C HIS A 177 -15.28 -16.97 -6.46
N TYR A 178 -14.87 -17.24 -7.71
CA TYR A 178 -13.55 -17.74 -8.09
C TYR A 178 -12.81 -16.70 -8.94
N GLU A 179 -11.58 -16.39 -8.56
CA GLU A 179 -10.74 -15.36 -9.18
C GLU A 179 -10.41 -15.60 -10.67
N GLU A 180 -10.46 -16.85 -11.16
CA GLU A 180 -10.21 -17.18 -12.58
C GLU A 180 -11.47 -17.62 -13.34
N GLY A 181 -12.67 -17.36 -12.80
CA GLY A 181 -13.96 -17.71 -13.44
C GLY A 181 -14.23 -16.97 -14.76
N LEU A 182 -14.92 -17.59 -15.72
CA LEU A 182 -14.99 -17.11 -17.11
C LEU A 182 -16.13 -16.11 -17.44
N SER A 183 -17.04 -15.76 -16.52
CA SER A 183 -18.16 -14.87 -16.91
C SER A 183 -18.73 -13.89 -15.88
N GLN A 184 -18.58 -14.08 -14.55
CA GLN A 184 -19.10 -13.14 -13.53
C GLN A 184 -18.27 -13.13 -12.24
N GLN A 185 -16.96 -12.87 -12.34
CA GLN A 185 -16.08 -12.78 -11.17
C GLN A 185 -16.55 -11.65 -10.22
N GLN A 186 -16.79 -12.00 -8.96
CA GLN A 186 -17.20 -11.07 -7.90
C GLN A 186 -16.38 -11.37 -6.65
N SER A 187 -15.59 -10.39 -6.21
CA SER A 187 -15.00 -10.40 -4.87
C SER A 187 -16.11 -10.36 -3.81
N PRO A 188 -15.97 -11.05 -2.67
CA PRO A 188 -14.80 -11.82 -2.22
C PRO A 188 -14.66 -13.21 -2.85
N PHE A 189 -13.42 -13.68 -3.08
CA PHE A 189 -13.12 -14.95 -3.77
C PHE A 189 -13.05 -16.16 -2.83
N PHE A 190 -14.10 -16.34 -2.01
CA PHE A 190 -14.17 -17.44 -1.03
C PHE A 190 -14.43 -18.83 -1.64
N ALA A 191 -14.65 -18.93 -2.95
CA ALA A 191 -14.86 -20.19 -3.66
C ALA A 191 -13.66 -20.57 -4.55
N ASN A 192 -12.46 -20.06 -4.24
CA ASN A 192 -11.22 -20.48 -4.90
C ASN A 192 -10.98 -21.99 -4.69
N PRO A 193 -10.52 -22.73 -5.73
CA PRO A 193 -10.12 -24.13 -5.59
C PRO A 193 -8.96 -24.35 -4.60
N ASP A 194 -8.10 -23.35 -4.42
CA ASP A 194 -7.08 -23.35 -3.38
C ASP A 194 -7.74 -23.07 -2.01
N GLU A 195 -7.68 -24.05 -1.12
CA GLU A 195 -8.36 -24.02 0.17
C GLU A 195 -7.88 -22.91 1.10
N ASN A 196 -6.58 -22.56 1.05
CA ASN A 196 -6.02 -21.53 1.93
C ASN A 196 -6.47 -20.13 1.51
N SER A 197 -6.43 -19.81 0.22
CA SER A 197 -6.94 -18.53 -0.29
C SER A 197 -8.46 -18.39 -0.09
N ALA A 198 -9.22 -19.46 -0.33
CA ALA A 198 -10.65 -19.48 -0.03
C ALA A 198 -10.93 -19.28 1.46
N TYR A 199 -10.14 -19.92 2.32
CA TYR A 199 -10.26 -19.82 3.78
C TYR A 199 -10.00 -18.38 4.27
N GLU A 200 -8.93 -17.73 3.82
CA GLU A 200 -8.68 -16.33 4.19
C GLU A 200 -9.79 -15.40 3.69
N ALA A 201 -10.30 -15.62 2.48
CA ALA A 201 -11.38 -14.80 1.92
C ALA A 201 -12.74 -15.01 2.62
N VAL A 202 -13.00 -16.19 3.21
CA VAL A 202 -14.28 -16.54 3.83
C VAL A 202 -14.37 -16.21 5.32
N LYS A 203 -13.26 -16.14 6.05
CA LYS A 203 -13.22 -15.79 7.48
C LYS A 203 -14.17 -14.64 7.86
N PRO A 204 -14.15 -13.47 7.20
CA PRO A 204 -15.03 -12.34 7.53
C PRO A 204 -16.49 -12.52 7.03
N LYS A 205 -16.90 -13.75 6.69
CA LYS A 205 -18.23 -14.13 6.20
C LYS A 205 -18.85 -15.25 7.06
N ILE A 206 -18.09 -15.84 7.96
CA ILE A 206 -18.51 -16.92 8.86
C ILE A 206 -18.50 -16.40 10.30
N ASN A 207 -19.61 -16.55 11.00
CA ASN A 207 -19.66 -16.37 12.44
C ASN A 207 -19.54 -17.74 13.11
N ILE A 208 -18.36 -18.05 13.66
CA ILE A 208 -18.05 -19.37 14.24
C ILE A 208 -18.66 -19.61 15.62
N ASP A 209 -19.06 -18.56 16.34
CA ASP A 209 -19.75 -18.70 17.63
C ASP A 209 -21.26 -18.82 17.45
N LEU A 210 -21.81 -18.17 16.42
CA LEU A 210 -23.22 -18.20 16.06
C LEU A 210 -23.40 -18.50 14.55
N PRO A 211 -23.25 -19.77 14.13
CA PRO A 211 -23.29 -20.19 12.72
C PRO A 211 -24.48 -19.67 11.91
N SER A 212 -25.67 -19.58 12.54
CA SER A 212 -26.88 -19.05 11.91
C SER A 212 -26.73 -17.61 11.42
N ASN A 213 -25.88 -16.80 12.05
CA ASN A 213 -25.66 -15.39 11.71
C ASN A 213 -24.57 -15.20 10.65
N SER A 214 -23.94 -16.27 10.16
CA SER A 214 -22.94 -16.18 9.10
C SER A 214 -23.52 -15.55 7.83
N LEU A 215 -22.77 -14.65 7.19
CA LEU A 215 -23.25 -13.96 5.98
C LEU A 215 -23.57 -14.95 4.85
N LEU A 216 -22.84 -16.07 4.75
CA LEU A 216 -23.14 -17.14 3.80
C LEU A 216 -24.57 -17.72 3.99
N VAL A 217 -25.01 -17.85 5.24
CA VAL A 217 -26.34 -18.34 5.61
C VAL A 217 -27.40 -17.26 5.34
N GLN A 218 -27.14 -16.04 5.83
CA GLN A 218 -28.08 -14.92 5.66
C GLN A 218 -28.35 -14.60 4.20
N ARG A 219 -27.31 -14.65 3.33
CA ARG A 219 -27.47 -14.43 1.90
C ARG A 219 -28.38 -15.48 1.24
N LEU A 220 -28.32 -16.73 1.66
CA LEU A 220 -29.21 -17.78 1.15
C LEU A 220 -30.65 -17.58 1.64
N ILE A 221 -30.84 -17.15 2.88
CA ILE A 221 -32.17 -16.74 3.42
C ILE A 221 -32.74 -15.58 2.58
N ASP A 222 -31.90 -14.61 2.22
CA ASP A 222 -32.23 -13.47 1.36
C ASP A 222 -32.40 -13.84 -0.13
N LYS A 223 -32.34 -15.14 -0.45
CA LYS A 223 -32.52 -15.71 -1.80
C LYS A 223 -31.42 -15.32 -2.79
N HIS A 224 -30.21 -15.09 -2.31
CA HIS A 224 -29.04 -14.87 -3.16
C HIS A 224 -28.59 -16.18 -3.81
N ASN A 225 -29.01 -16.40 -5.06
CA ASN A 225 -28.56 -17.52 -5.92
C ASN A 225 -28.58 -18.89 -5.23
N CYS A 226 -29.63 -19.17 -4.45
CA CYS A 226 -29.81 -20.47 -3.84
C CYS A 226 -29.92 -21.58 -4.93
N TRP A 227 -29.45 -22.78 -4.62
CA TRP A 227 -29.24 -23.85 -5.60
C TRP A 227 -30.39 -24.85 -5.65
N SER A 228 -31.35 -24.76 -4.73
CA SER A 228 -32.62 -25.46 -4.78
C SER A 228 -33.80 -24.49 -4.93
N ASP A 229 -35.00 -25.04 -5.13
CA ASP A 229 -36.24 -24.27 -5.18
C ASP A 229 -36.67 -23.73 -3.79
N GLU A 230 -36.02 -24.18 -2.70
CA GLU A 230 -36.35 -23.84 -1.32
C GLU A 230 -35.11 -23.27 -0.60
N CYS A 231 -34.81 -21.98 -0.79
CA CYS A 231 -33.57 -21.37 -0.27
C CYS A 231 -33.36 -21.49 1.26
N LEU A 232 -34.43 -21.73 2.03
CA LEU A 232 -34.31 -21.98 3.48
C LEU A 232 -33.63 -23.32 3.79
N ASP A 233 -33.83 -24.33 2.95
CA ASP A 233 -33.17 -25.63 3.09
C ASP A 233 -31.68 -25.49 2.74
N ASP A 234 -31.34 -24.74 1.68
CA ASP A 234 -29.95 -24.43 1.30
C ASP A 234 -29.22 -23.62 2.38
N ALA A 235 -29.90 -22.63 2.97
CA ALA A 235 -29.36 -21.88 4.10
C ALA A 235 -29.10 -22.79 5.32
N MET A 236 -29.98 -23.76 5.57
CA MET A 236 -29.80 -24.74 6.65
C MET A 236 -28.65 -25.71 6.37
N GLU A 237 -28.45 -26.11 5.12
CA GLU A 237 -27.31 -26.90 4.68
C GLU A 237 -25.98 -26.16 4.91
N MET A 238 -25.90 -24.90 4.46
CA MET A 238 -24.75 -24.03 4.72
C MET A 238 -24.51 -23.81 6.21
N GLN A 239 -25.57 -23.55 6.99
CA GLN A 239 -25.47 -23.40 8.44
C GLN A 239 -24.93 -24.67 9.09
N THR A 240 -25.41 -25.85 8.71
CA THR A 240 -24.96 -27.14 9.25
C THR A 240 -23.47 -27.37 8.96
N ALA A 241 -23.00 -27.02 7.76
CA ALA A 241 -21.59 -27.10 7.42
C ALA A 241 -20.73 -26.18 8.30
N ILE A 242 -21.21 -24.96 8.56
CA ILE A 242 -20.53 -24.01 9.46
C ILE A 242 -20.59 -24.48 10.92
N GLU A 243 -21.67 -25.11 11.37
CA GLU A 243 -21.76 -25.70 12.71
C GLU A 243 -20.75 -26.84 12.89
N LEU A 244 -20.56 -27.69 11.87
CA LEU A 244 -19.54 -28.75 11.89
C LEU A 244 -18.12 -28.17 11.91
N PHE A 245 -17.87 -27.13 11.11
CA PHE A 245 -16.61 -26.38 11.13
C PHE A 245 -16.35 -25.80 12.53
N ALA A 246 -17.31 -25.05 13.07
CA ALA A 246 -17.21 -24.44 14.38
C ALA A 246 -17.03 -25.46 15.51
N ALA A 247 -17.68 -26.63 15.44
CA ALA A 247 -17.55 -27.68 16.45
C ALA A 247 -16.15 -28.27 16.56
N ALA A 248 -15.34 -28.20 15.50
CA ALA A 248 -13.95 -28.64 15.49
C ALA A 248 -12.99 -27.64 16.18
N ILE A 249 -13.44 -26.41 16.42
CA ILE A 249 -12.63 -25.34 17.02
C ILE A 249 -12.79 -25.36 18.54
N PRO A 250 -11.69 -25.47 19.32
CA PRO A 250 -11.77 -25.36 20.77
C PRO A 250 -12.20 -23.96 21.18
N THR A 251 -13.09 -23.89 22.17
CA THR A 251 -13.49 -22.61 22.77
C THR A 251 -12.35 -22.08 23.63
N THR A 252 -12.01 -20.82 23.46
CA THR A 252 -11.13 -20.08 24.38
C THR A 252 -11.97 -19.56 25.52
N GLU A 253 -11.76 -20.13 26.71
CA GLU A 253 -12.45 -19.70 27.92
C GLU A 253 -11.75 -18.49 28.54
N ILE A 254 -12.54 -17.57 29.08
CA ILE A 254 -11.98 -16.45 29.84
C ILE A 254 -11.39 -16.96 31.14
N ASP A 255 -10.13 -16.60 31.37
CA ASP A 255 -9.48 -16.87 32.66
C ASP A 255 -10.21 -16.11 33.78
N GLN A 256 -10.86 -16.86 34.66
CA GLN A 256 -11.65 -16.32 35.77
C GLN A 256 -10.81 -15.56 36.81
N ALA A 257 -9.48 -15.67 36.77
CA ALA A 257 -8.60 -14.84 37.60
C ALA A 257 -8.49 -13.40 37.10
N LEU A 258 -8.84 -13.12 35.84
CA LEU A 258 -8.73 -11.79 35.25
C LEU A 258 -9.72 -10.81 35.89
N ILE A 259 -9.22 -9.62 36.23
CA ILE A 259 -10.07 -8.46 36.53
C ILE A 259 -10.44 -7.85 35.19
N THR A 260 -11.69 -8.02 34.76
CA THR A 260 -12.16 -7.60 33.44
C THR A 260 -13.07 -6.37 33.52
N SER A 261 -13.02 -5.53 32.50
CA SER A 261 -14.12 -4.61 32.17
C SER A 261 -15.29 -5.38 31.54
N LYS A 262 -16.35 -4.66 31.22
CA LYS A 262 -17.40 -5.15 30.30
C LYS A 262 -16.89 -5.19 28.86
N ALA A 263 -17.56 -6.01 28.06
CA ALA A 263 -17.22 -6.28 26.67
C ALA A 263 -17.97 -5.37 25.70
N LEU A 264 -17.32 -5.09 24.56
CA LEU A 264 -17.84 -4.25 23.48
C LEU A 264 -17.44 -4.81 22.12
N VAL A 265 -18.32 -4.66 21.14
CA VAL A 265 -18.08 -4.92 19.71
C VAL A 265 -18.01 -3.58 19.01
N LEU A 266 -17.00 -3.39 18.14
CA LEU A 266 -16.66 -2.08 17.60
C LEU A 266 -17.84 -1.41 16.87
N LEU A 267 -18.51 -2.14 15.98
CA LEU A 267 -19.59 -1.58 15.17
C LEU A 267 -20.94 -1.51 15.89
N ASP A 268 -21.18 -2.38 16.88
CA ASP A 268 -22.46 -2.44 17.61
C ASP A 268 -22.51 -1.44 18.76
N ASP A 269 -21.41 -1.30 19.52
CA ASP A 269 -21.37 -0.47 20.72
C ASP A 269 -20.54 0.80 20.57
N GLY A 270 -19.80 0.94 19.46
CA GLY A 270 -18.95 2.09 19.21
C GLY A 270 -19.73 3.35 18.89
N ILE A 271 -19.40 4.43 19.59
CA ILE A 271 -19.91 5.76 19.27
C ILE A 271 -19.04 6.32 18.15
N ILE A 272 -19.62 6.63 16.99
CA ILE A 272 -18.87 7.19 15.86
C ILE A 272 -18.19 8.49 16.31
N ALA A 273 -16.86 8.50 16.23
CA ALA A 273 -16.01 9.63 16.61
C ALA A 273 -15.44 10.39 15.40
N SER A 274 -15.69 9.90 14.18
CA SER A 274 -15.23 10.54 12.94
C SER A 274 -15.94 11.86 12.66
N GLY A 275 -15.17 12.89 12.29
CA GLY A 275 -15.67 14.16 11.77
C GLY A 275 -16.31 15.11 12.79
N GLY A 276 -16.39 14.73 14.08
CA GLY A 276 -17.05 15.55 15.12
C GLY A 276 -16.46 16.96 15.30
N ASN A 277 -15.18 17.16 14.95
CA ASN A 277 -14.48 18.44 15.12
C ASN A 277 -13.90 19.00 13.83
N ARG A 278 -14.30 18.49 12.66
CA ARG A 278 -13.77 18.94 11.37
C ARG A 278 -14.41 20.28 10.96
N HIS A 279 -13.59 21.20 10.45
CA HIS A 279 -14.03 22.39 9.75
C HIS A 279 -14.61 22.04 8.37
N GLU A 280 -15.93 22.15 8.24
CA GLU A 280 -16.68 21.78 7.03
C GLU A 280 -17.28 22.98 6.29
N PHE A 281 -17.12 24.20 6.80
CA PHE A 281 -17.66 25.39 6.13
C PHE A 281 -16.96 25.67 4.79
N ASN A 282 -17.70 26.31 3.88
CA ASN A 282 -17.25 26.66 2.54
C ASN A 282 -16.81 25.45 1.70
N MET A 283 -17.06 24.23 2.19
CA MET A 283 -16.83 22.99 1.48
C MET A 283 -17.88 22.84 0.39
N ILE A 284 -17.41 22.78 -0.84
CA ILE A 284 -18.28 22.63 -2.01
C ILE A 284 -18.25 21.21 -2.55
N ALA A 285 -17.28 20.36 -2.21
CA ALA A 285 -17.31 18.94 -2.54
C ALA A 285 -16.52 18.14 -1.51
N ILE A 286 -16.98 16.93 -1.19
CA ILE A 286 -16.25 15.99 -0.32
C ILE A 286 -16.51 14.54 -0.71
N TRP A 287 -15.45 13.74 -0.73
CA TRP A 287 -15.52 12.28 -0.86
C TRP A 287 -14.77 11.65 0.31
N GLU A 288 -15.53 11.02 1.20
CA GLU A 288 -15.03 10.27 2.34
C GLU A 288 -14.95 8.76 2.05
N PHE A 289 -15.48 8.32 0.90
CA PHE A 289 -15.41 6.93 0.44
C PHE A 289 -16.02 5.91 1.42
N LYS A 290 -17.12 6.27 2.10
CA LYS A 290 -17.76 5.44 3.13
C LYS A 290 -18.53 4.23 2.60
N VAL A 291 -18.94 4.25 1.34
CA VAL A 291 -19.75 3.16 0.74
C VAL A 291 -18.98 1.84 0.68
N GLY A 292 -17.66 1.89 0.43
CA GLY A 292 -16.81 0.70 0.49
C GLY A 292 -17.03 -0.33 -0.62
N THR A 293 -17.91 -0.06 -1.60
CA THR A 293 -18.23 -0.99 -2.69
C THR A 293 -18.80 -0.27 -3.91
N GLY A 294 -18.90 -0.98 -5.03
CA GLY A 294 -19.43 -0.47 -6.30
C GLY A 294 -18.43 0.39 -7.07
N SER A 295 -18.92 1.08 -8.11
CA SER A 295 -18.11 1.87 -9.04
C SER A 295 -18.37 3.37 -8.96
N THR A 296 -18.95 3.84 -7.85
CA THR A 296 -19.25 5.27 -7.64
C THR A 296 -18.76 5.71 -6.26
N ALA A 297 -17.98 6.79 -6.21
CA ALA A 297 -17.71 7.53 -4.98
C ALA A 297 -18.59 8.77 -4.94
N PHE A 298 -19.39 8.93 -3.88
CA PHE A 298 -20.43 9.96 -3.82
C PHE A 298 -19.91 11.26 -3.18
N ASP A 299 -20.30 12.41 -3.75
CA ASP A 299 -20.10 13.74 -3.16
C ASP A 299 -21.16 13.96 -2.08
N THR A 300 -20.75 13.91 -0.81
CA THR A 300 -21.65 14.05 0.34
C THR A 300 -21.65 15.47 0.92
N SER A 301 -21.18 16.47 0.17
CA SER A 301 -21.15 17.88 0.62
C SER A 301 -22.54 18.49 0.84
N GLY A 302 -23.58 17.89 0.25
CA GLY A 302 -24.93 18.43 0.26
C GLY A 302 -25.11 19.67 -0.63
N ILE A 303 -24.13 20.00 -1.48
CA ILE A 303 -24.22 21.11 -2.44
C ILE A 303 -24.50 20.57 -3.85
N GLU A 304 -25.47 21.15 -4.54
CA GLU A 304 -25.85 20.70 -5.89
C GLU A 304 -25.14 21.45 -7.04
N PRO A 305 -24.95 20.79 -8.21
CA PRO A 305 -25.14 19.36 -8.44
C PRO A 305 -24.11 18.53 -7.65
N ALA A 306 -24.52 17.39 -7.09
CA ALA A 306 -23.59 16.44 -6.48
C ALA A 306 -22.54 15.98 -7.50
N MET A 307 -21.27 16.09 -7.14
CA MET A 307 -20.14 15.77 -8.01
C MET A 307 -19.64 14.34 -7.77
N ASN A 308 -20.51 13.36 -8.00
CA ASN A 308 -20.20 11.95 -7.85
C ASN A 308 -19.09 11.51 -8.83
N LEU A 309 -18.16 10.67 -8.37
CA LEU A 309 -17.04 10.17 -9.17
C LEU A 309 -17.30 8.75 -9.64
N SER A 310 -17.24 8.54 -10.96
CA SER A 310 -17.20 7.20 -11.56
C SER A 310 -15.81 6.60 -11.43
N LEU A 311 -15.73 5.37 -10.91
CA LEU A 311 -14.50 4.63 -10.70
C LEU A 311 -14.21 3.70 -11.88
N GLU A 312 -12.99 3.76 -12.42
CA GLU A 312 -12.54 2.95 -13.55
C GLU A 312 -11.10 2.45 -13.41
N GLY A 313 -10.80 1.35 -14.11
CA GLY A 313 -9.46 0.76 -14.11
C GLY A 313 -9.19 0.00 -12.80
N ASN A 314 -7.94 0.01 -12.37
CA ASN A 314 -7.47 -0.74 -11.20
C ASN A 314 -7.63 0.10 -9.93
N TYR A 315 -8.70 -0.15 -9.18
CA TYR A 315 -8.95 0.43 -7.88
C TYR A 315 -9.48 -0.62 -6.90
N ASN A 316 -9.26 -0.42 -5.60
CA ASN A 316 -9.83 -1.22 -4.52
C ASN A 316 -10.42 -0.32 -3.44
N TRP A 317 -11.54 -0.73 -2.84
CA TRP A 317 -12.08 -0.07 -1.64
C TRP A 317 -11.32 -0.50 -0.39
N LEU A 318 -11.12 0.44 0.54
CA LEU A 318 -10.45 0.19 1.82
C LEU A 318 -11.47 -0.10 2.93
N GLY A 319 -11.15 -1.03 3.84
CA GLY A 319 -12.04 -1.44 4.94
C GLY A 319 -12.36 -0.37 5.99
N ALA A 320 -11.56 0.69 6.08
CA ALA A 320 -11.74 1.81 7.01
C ALA A 320 -11.96 3.15 6.26
N TYR A 321 -12.76 3.09 5.19
CA TYR A 321 -12.98 4.15 4.20
C TYR A 321 -11.77 4.46 3.34
N GLY A 322 -12.01 4.75 2.07
CA GLY A 322 -10.99 5.18 1.10
C GLY A 322 -10.90 4.30 -0.14
N LEU A 323 -10.04 4.72 -1.06
CA LEU A 323 -9.72 4.02 -2.30
C LEU A 323 -8.22 3.81 -2.42
N ASP A 324 -7.81 2.61 -2.85
CA ASP A 324 -6.45 2.29 -3.29
C ASP A 324 -6.40 2.30 -4.82
N PHE A 325 -5.52 3.12 -5.38
CA PHE A 325 -5.31 3.23 -6.83
C PHE A 325 -4.02 2.53 -7.23
N SER A 326 -4.13 1.70 -8.27
CA SER A 326 -2.98 1.10 -8.96
C SER A 326 -3.08 1.41 -10.45
N GLU A 327 -2.95 2.69 -10.80
CA GLU A 327 -3.19 3.27 -12.14
C GLU A 327 -4.68 3.43 -12.53
N GLY A 328 -5.60 3.24 -11.57
CA GLY A 328 -7.04 3.54 -11.73
C GLY A 328 -7.36 5.04 -11.75
N ILE A 329 -8.63 5.37 -11.98
CA ILE A 329 -9.12 6.75 -11.97
C ILE A 329 -10.50 6.84 -11.32
N ALA A 330 -10.73 7.88 -10.54
CA ALA A 330 -12.08 8.34 -10.17
C ALA A 330 -12.34 9.66 -10.90
N ARG A 331 -13.45 9.77 -11.64
CA ARG A 331 -13.76 11.01 -12.39
C ARG A 331 -15.20 11.47 -12.25
N ALA A 332 -15.38 12.77 -12.10
CA ALA A 332 -16.67 13.44 -12.28
C ALA A 332 -16.93 13.68 -13.76
N ASP A 333 -18.20 13.89 -14.12
CA ASP A 333 -18.56 14.45 -15.42
C ASP A 333 -18.29 15.98 -15.44
N THR A 334 -18.23 16.57 -16.63
CA THR A 334 -17.92 18.00 -16.79
C THR A 334 -19.06 18.92 -16.33
N GLN A 335 -20.31 18.45 -16.36
CA GLN A 335 -21.48 19.24 -15.95
C GLN A 335 -21.52 19.41 -14.43
N SER A 336 -21.29 18.33 -13.67
CA SER A 336 -21.16 18.40 -12.22
C SER A 336 -19.88 19.13 -11.80
N SER A 337 -18.77 18.92 -12.51
CA SER A 337 -17.49 19.61 -12.26
C SER A 337 -17.54 21.13 -12.42
N LYS A 338 -18.44 21.65 -13.27
CA LYS A 338 -18.65 23.10 -13.44
C LYS A 338 -18.96 23.82 -12.12
N LYS A 339 -19.56 23.13 -11.14
CA LYS A 339 -19.77 23.63 -9.78
C LYS A 339 -18.50 24.21 -9.15
N LEU A 340 -17.36 23.52 -9.31
CA LEU A 340 -16.08 24.03 -8.80
C LEU A 340 -15.72 25.37 -9.41
N HIS A 341 -15.81 25.50 -10.74
CA HIS A 341 -15.57 26.76 -11.43
C HIS A 341 -16.50 27.87 -10.92
N ASP A 342 -17.80 27.61 -10.83
CA ASP A 342 -18.78 28.65 -10.52
C ASP A 342 -18.62 29.18 -9.08
N PHE A 343 -18.43 28.28 -8.10
CA PHE A 343 -18.20 28.67 -6.72
C PHE A 343 -16.83 29.33 -6.51
N ILE A 344 -15.75 28.77 -7.05
CA ILE A 344 -14.39 29.28 -6.84
C ILE A 344 -14.14 30.59 -7.59
N LYS A 345 -14.68 30.76 -8.80
CA LYS A 345 -14.55 32.02 -9.55
C LYS A 345 -15.26 33.17 -8.84
N SER A 346 -16.34 32.89 -8.11
CA SER A 346 -17.06 33.89 -7.33
C SER A 346 -16.26 34.39 -6.12
N SER A 347 -15.48 33.53 -5.48
CA SER A 347 -14.63 33.87 -4.34
C SER A 347 -13.26 34.39 -4.75
N GLY A 348 -12.72 33.92 -5.88
CA GLY A 348 -11.37 34.21 -6.36
C GLY A 348 -10.26 33.46 -5.62
N GLU A 349 -10.63 32.62 -4.65
CA GLU A 349 -9.76 31.95 -3.69
C GLU A 349 -10.32 30.56 -3.34
N TYR A 350 -9.49 29.59 -2.98
CA TYR A 350 -9.95 28.23 -2.69
C TYR A 350 -8.92 27.40 -1.92
N SER A 351 -9.37 26.25 -1.42
CA SER A 351 -8.50 25.23 -0.83
C SER A 351 -8.86 23.84 -1.35
N ILE A 352 -7.83 23.01 -1.52
CA ILE A 352 -7.95 21.58 -1.77
C ILE A 352 -7.41 20.87 -0.54
N GLU A 353 -8.14 19.87 -0.05
CA GLU A 353 -7.70 19.04 1.05
C GLU A 353 -7.76 17.56 0.66
N ALA A 354 -6.72 16.81 1.02
CA ALA A 354 -6.68 15.37 0.81
C ALA A 354 -5.93 14.65 1.93
N TRP A 355 -6.37 13.43 2.22
CA TRP A 355 -5.63 12.48 3.04
C TRP A 355 -5.14 11.33 2.17
N VAL A 356 -3.81 11.24 2.01
CA VAL A 356 -3.17 10.40 1.00
C VAL A 356 -2.09 9.50 1.59
N ILE A 357 -1.90 8.32 1.00
CA ILE A 357 -0.76 7.43 1.23
C ILE A 357 -0.16 7.10 -0.14
N PRO A 358 0.87 7.83 -0.60
CA PRO A 358 1.63 7.46 -1.79
C PRO A 358 2.15 6.02 -1.69
N ALA A 359 2.00 5.21 -2.74
CA ALA A 359 2.49 3.83 -2.73
C ALA A 359 4.03 3.76 -2.60
N ASN A 360 4.72 4.77 -3.14
CA ASN A 360 6.15 4.97 -3.03
C ASN A 360 6.51 6.43 -3.33
N VAL A 361 7.79 6.76 -3.11
CA VAL A 361 8.40 8.09 -3.28
C VAL A 361 9.18 8.24 -4.60
N THR A 362 8.95 7.36 -5.57
CA THR A 362 9.69 7.31 -6.85
C THR A 362 8.81 7.63 -8.06
N GLN A 363 7.54 7.96 -7.85
CA GLN A 363 6.60 8.31 -8.93
C GLN A 363 6.93 9.68 -9.51
N GLU A 364 6.86 9.84 -10.83
CA GLU A 364 7.16 11.11 -11.50
C GLU A 364 5.94 11.62 -12.27
N ASN A 365 5.64 12.92 -12.15
CA ASN A 365 4.49 13.57 -12.80
C ASN A 365 3.15 12.86 -12.55
N ALA A 366 2.99 12.24 -11.38
CA ALA A 366 1.83 11.41 -11.05
C ALA A 366 0.68 12.26 -10.51
N ASN A 367 -0.53 12.07 -11.04
CA ASN A 367 -1.69 12.92 -10.70
C ASN A 367 -2.48 12.37 -9.50
N ILE A 368 -2.40 13.03 -8.35
CA ILE A 368 -3.16 12.65 -7.15
C ILE A 368 -4.62 13.10 -7.33
N LEU A 369 -4.81 14.38 -7.63
CA LEU A 369 -6.10 14.97 -7.98
C LEU A 369 -5.94 16.18 -8.91
N SER A 370 -6.88 16.40 -9.81
CA SER A 370 -6.88 17.59 -10.66
C SER A 370 -8.26 17.99 -11.17
N PHE A 371 -8.39 19.25 -11.59
CA PHE A 371 -9.52 19.78 -12.35
C PHE A 371 -9.02 20.18 -13.74
N GLU A 372 -9.24 19.31 -14.73
CA GLU A 372 -8.51 19.34 -16.01
C GLU A 372 -9.33 18.81 -17.20
N VAL A 373 -8.77 18.94 -18.41
CA VAL A 373 -9.27 18.28 -19.63
C VAL A 373 -8.22 17.33 -20.26
N GLY A 374 -7.22 16.94 -19.46
CA GLY A 374 -6.13 16.03 -19.85
C GLY A 374 -4.78 16.48 -19.27
N SER A 375 -3.72 15.79 -19.66
CA SER A 375 -2.37 15.92 -19.07
C SER A 375 -1.70 17.29 -19.19
N THR A 376 -2.13 18.15 -20.12
CA THR A 376 -1.46 19.43 -20.46
C THR A 376 -2.31 20.69 -20.26
N SER A 377 -3.54 20.56 -19.75
CA SER A 377 -4.43 21.71 -19.54
C SER A 377 -5.28 21.51 -18.29
N LYS A 378 -4.99 22.31 -17.26
CA LYS A 378 -5.54 22.18 -15.91
C LYS A 378 -5.97 23.53 -15.38
N ASN A 379 -7.06 23.59 -14.63
CA ASN A 379 -7.37 24.73 -13.77
C ASN A 379 -6.55 24.65 -12.48
N PHE A 380 -6.54 23.47 -11.86
CA PHE A 380 -5.62 23.15 -10.77
C PHE A 380 -5.25 21.67 -10.77
N ALA A 381 -4.14 21.33 -10.09
CA ALA A 381 -3.80 19.94 -9.79
C ALA A 381 -2.87 19.84 -8.58
N LEU A 382 -3.03 18.79 -7.79
CA LEU A 382 -2.04 18.32 -6.83
C LEU A 382 -1.41 17.04 -7.40
N THR A 383 -0.10 17.07 -7.60
CA THR A 383 0.65 16.01 -8.26
C THR A 383 1.86 15.62 -7.42
N GLN A 384 2.43 14.45 -7.70
CA GLN A 384 3.66 13.95 -7.10
C GLN A 384 4.79 13.91 -8.14
N THR A 385 5.96 14.38 -7.73
CA THR A 385 7.23 14.07 -8.41
C THR A 385 8.24 13.68 -7.35
N LEU A 386 8.67 12.43 -7.35
CA LEU A 386 9.53 11.82 -6.34
C LEU A 386 9.01 12.11 -4.92
N TYR A 387 9.77 12.86 -4.13
CA TYR A 387 9.47 13.24 -2.75
C TYR A 387 8.69 14.57 -2.63
N ASN A 388 8.15 15.08 -3.73
CA ASN A 388 7.57 16.41 -3.77
C ASN A 388 6.08 16.36 -4.09
N TYR A 389 5.32 17.17 -3.35
CA TYR A 389 4.01 17.62 -3.78
C TYR A 389 4.18 18.83 -4.69
N ASN A 390 3.51 18.83 -5.85
CA ASN A 390 3.47 19.98 -6.76
C ASN A 390 2.02 20.45 -6.95
N PHE A 391 1.80 21.74 -6.67
CA PHE A 391 0.52 22.41 -6.81
C PHE A 391 0.49 23.31 -8.05
N HIS A 392 -0.25 22.85 -9.06
CA HIS A 392 -0.52 23.56 -10.30
C HIS A 392 -1.75 24.43 -10.10
N ASN A 393 -1.69 25.69 -10.54
CA ASN A 393 -2.84 26.59 -10.51
C ASN A 393 -2.82 27.51 -11.72
N ARG A 394 -3.87 27.47 -12.53
CA ARG A 394 -4.00 28.30 -13.72
C ARG A 394 -4.41 29.70 -13.33
N THR A 395 -3.58 30.69 -13.69
CA THR A 395 -3.84 32.10 -13.44
C THR A 395 -3.50 32.92 -14.68
N ALA A 396 -3.76 34.22 -14.63
CA ALA A 396 -3.34 35.14 -15.69
C ALA A 396 -1.81 35.19 -15.92
N GLN A 397 -1.01 34.68 -14.98
CA GLN A 397 0.47 34.67 -15.03
C GLN A 397 1.07 33.27 -15.25
N SER A 398 0.25 32.22 -15.31
CA SER A 398 0.70 30.86 -15.59
C SER A 398 0.36 30.46 -17.04
N ASN A 399 0.89 29.33 -17.49
CA ASN A 399 0.41 28.71 -18.73
C ASN A 399 -0.94 27.99 -18.51
N THR A 400 -1.47 27.36 -19.58
CA THR A 400 -2.73 26.59 -19.56
C THR A 400 -2.68 25.34 -18.67
N ASN A 401 -1.48 24.88 -18.31
CA ASN A 401 -1.26 23.73 -17.42
C ASN A 401 -1.10 24.14 -15.95
N GLY A 402 -1.15 25.44 -15.63
CA GLY A 402 -0.93 25.94 -14.27
C GLY A 402 0.55 26.05 -13.86
N GLU A 403 1.46 26.07 -14.83
CA GLU A 403 2.90 26.18 -14.60
C GLU A 403 3.41 27.64 -14.57
N PRO A 404 4.47 27.93 -13.78
CA PRO A 404 5.23 26.99 -12.94
C PRO A 404 4.43 26.53 -11.71
N ALA A 405 4.47 25.24 -11.38
CA ALA A 405 3.88 24.69 -10.15
C ALA A 405 4.59 25.21 -8.89
N LEU A 406 3.87 25.28 -7.77
CA LEU A 406 4.47 25.42 -6.44
C LEU A 406 4.86 24.02 -5.96
N SER A 407 6.15 23.77 -5.77
CA SER A 407 6.66 22.47 -5.35
C SER A 407 7.26 22.54 -3.95
N THR A 408 7.07 21.50 -3.15
CA THR A 408 7.83 21.35 -1.89
C THR A 408 9.34 21.24 -2.17
N PRO A 409 10.24 21.51 -1.20
CA PRO A 409 11.68 21.47 -1.45
C PRO A 409 12.24 20.05 -1.66
N ASP A 410 13.01 19.81 -2.71
CA ASP A 410 13.60 18.49 -3.05
C ASP A 410 14.36 17.86 -1.88
N ALA A 411 15.19 18.65 -1.19
CA ALA A 411 16.05 18.17 -0.11
C ALA A 411 15.33 17.93 1.22
N ALA A 412 14.06 18.32 1.33
CA ALA A 412 13.27 18.16 2.55
C ALA A 412 12.50 16.83 2.59
N GLU A 413 12.43 16.11 1.47
CA GLU A 413 11.73 14.82 1.35
C GLU A 413 10.32 14.86 1.98
N VAL A 414 9.53 15.90 1.69
CA VAL A 414 8.27 16.18 2.41
C VAL A 414 7.22 15.08 2.20
N LEU A 415 7.09 14.59 0.97
CA LEU A 415 6.17 13.50 0.64
C LEU A 415 6.78 12.17 1.08
N GLN A 416 6.01 11.38 1.80
CA GLN A 416 6.39 10.09 2.38
C GLN A 416 5.35 9.02 2.01
N SER A 417 5.73 7.74 2.05
CA SER A 417 4.82 6.61 1.81
C SER A 417 3.99 6.24 3.06
N SER A 418 3.62 7.24 3.87
CA SER A 418 2.77 7.11 5.06
C SER A 418 1.51 7.95 4.88
N LEU A 419 0.50 7.77 5.74
CA LEU A 419 -0.69 8.62 5.71
C LEU A 419 -0.31 10.07 6.02
N GLN A 420 -0.61 10.96 5.07
CA GLN A 420 -0.35 12.40 5.18
C GLN A 420 -1.61 13.18 4.87
N HIS A 421 -1.83 14.22 5.67
CA HIS A 421 -2.83 15.25 5.41
C HIS A 421 -2.19 16.34 4.56
N VAL A 422 -2.72 16.63 3.38
CA VAL A 422 -2.17 17.62 2.47
C VAL A 422 -3.24 18.65 2.13
N VAL A 423 -2.93 19.92 2.36
CA VAL A 423 -3.80 21.03 1.99
C VAL A 423 -3.05 21.97 1.05
N ALA A 424 -3.66 22.31 -0.09
CA ALA A 424 -3.14 23.29 -1.02
C ALA A 424 -4.13 24.46 -1.13
N THR A 425 -3.68 25.67 -0.82
CA THR A 425 -4.54 26.87 -0.79
C THR A 425 -4.09 27.86 -1.84
N TYR A 426 -5.04 28.59 -2.43
CA TYR A 426 -4.74 29.71 -3.32
C TYR A 426 -5.50 30.97 -2.89
N ASP A 427 -4.74 32.03 -2.66
CA ASP A 427 -5.20 33.39 -2.39
C ASP A 427 -4.72 34.30 -3.54
N PRO A 428 -5.57 35.15 -4.14
CA PRO A 428 -5.17 36.00 -5.27
C PRO A 428 -4.14 37.07 -4.90
N VAL A 429 -3.98 37.37 -3.61
CA VAL A 429 -3.00 38.31 -3.06
C VAL A 429 -1.75 37.60 -2.56
N LYS A 430 -1.91 36.53 -1.75
CA LYS A 430 -0.78 35.81 -1.12
C LYS A 430 -0.17 34.72 -2.01
N GLY A 431 -0.87 34.28 -3.06
CA GLY A 431 -0.44 33.19 -3.93
C GLY A 431 -0.82 31.80 -3.40
N ARG A 432 -0.12 30.79 -3.88
CA ARG A 432 -0.29 29.39 -3.47
C ARG A 432 0.47 29.09 -2.17
N GLN A 433 -0.08 28.21 -1.35
CA GLN A 433 0.61 27.60 -0.20
C GLN A 433 0.31 26.09 -0.15
N ILE A 434 1.24 25.32 0.42
CA ILE A 434 1.09 23.89 0.68
C ILE A 434 1.29 23.66 2.17
N PHE A 435 0.43 22.85 2.77
CA PHE A 435 0.51 22.37 4.14
C PHE A 435 0.57 20.85 4.14
N VAL A 436 1.38 20.28 5.04
CA VAL A 436 1.46 18.84 5.25
C VAL A 436 1.36 18.55 6.75
N ASN A 437 0.42 17.69 7.14
CA ASN A 437 0.15 17.30 8.53
C ASN A 437 -0.14 18.50 9.44
N GLY A 438 -0.98 19.42 8.97
CA GLY A 438 -1.33 20.63 9.72
C GLY A 438 -0.32 21.79 9.63
N GLU A 439 0.89 21.55 9.13
CA GLU A 439 1.99 22.52 9.17
C GLU A 439 2.29 23.13 7.79
N PRO A 440 2.57 24.45 7.68
CA PRO A 440 2.90 25.09 6.42
C PRO A 440 4.28 24.67 5.91
N ILE A 441 4.40 24.47 4.59
CA ILE A 441 5.70 24.32 3.93
C ILE A 441 6.21 25.71 3.53
N ASP A 442 7.32 26.14 4.13
CA ASP A 442 7.94 27.43 3.87
C ASP A 442 8.69 27.44 2.53
N VAL A 443 7.93 27.62 1.44
CA VAL A 443 8.46 27.72 0.08
C VAL A 443 7.75 28.87 -0.67
N PRO A 444 8.52 29.81 -1.27
CA PRO A 444 7.93 30.94 -1.97
C PRO A 444 7.23 30.49 -3.25
N ASP A 445 6.05 31.06 -3.54
CA ASP A 445 5.36 30.85 -4.81
C ASP A 445 6.24 31.38 -5.97
N PRO A 446 6.58 30.56 -6.99
CA PRO A 446 7.31 31.03 -8.16
C PRO A 446 6.55 32.10 -8.96
N ILE A 447 5.23 32.21 -8.78
CA ILE A 447 4.41 33.33 -9.22
C ILE A 447 4.28 34.31 -8.04
N GLY A 448 5.26 35.21 -7.90
CA GLY A 448 5.35 36.16 -6.77
C GLY A 448 4.47 37.41 -6.86
N GLU A 449 3.54 37.47 -7.82
CA GLU A 449 2.64 38.61 -8.03
C GLU A 449 1.18 38.22 -7.78
N SER A 450 0.38 39.15 -7.23
CA SER A 450 -1.06 38.97 -7.12
C SER A 450 -1.69 38.74 -8.50
N THR A 451 -2.47 37.69 -8.65
CA THR A 451 -3.00 37.26 -9.94
C THR A 451 -4.42 36.71 -9.78
N SER A 452 -5.16 36.63 -10.89
CA SER A 452 -6.55 36.17 -10.89
C SER A 452 -6.70 34.85 -11.63
N ILE A 453 -7.68 34.07 -11.18
CA ILE A 453 -8.12 32.80 -11.79
C ILE A 453 -9.22 33.00 -12.84
N ASN A 454 -9.48 34.23 -13.30
CA ASN A 454 -10.54 34.52 -14.27
C ASN A 454 -10.39 33.79 -15.62
N VAL A 455 -9.19 33.27 -15.88
CA VAL A 455 -8.82 32.48 -17.07
C VAL A 455 -9.20 31.00 -16.97
N TRP A 456 -9.81 30.56 -15.86
CA TRP A 456 -10.29 29.19 -15.69
C TRP A 456 -11.37 28.84 -16.72
N ASP A 457 -11.33 27.58 -17.14
CA ASP A 457 -12.27 27.00 -18.09
C ASP A 457 -13.34 26.19 -17.35
N ASP A 458 -14.61 26.34 -17.71
CA ASP A 458 -15.71 25.66 -17.03
C ASP A 458 -16.11 24.31 -17.67
N THR A 459 -15.37 23.86 -18.68
CA THR A 459 -15.62 22.59 -19.39
C THR A 459 -14.77 21.42 -18.89
N PHE A 460 -13.98 21.62 -17.84
CA PHE A 460 -13.05 20.62 -17.31
C PHE A 460 -13.76 19.61 -16.41
N ALA A 461 -13.10 18.49 -16.12
CA ALA A 461 -13.58 17.45 -15.22
C ALA A 461 -12.67 17.33 -13.99
N PHE A 462 -13.24 17.07 -12.82
CA PHE A 462 -12.49 16.72 -11.62
C PHE A 462 -12.14 15.22 -11.62
N VAL A 463 -10.88 14.91 -11.30
CA VAL A 463 -10.36 13.54 -11.30
C VAL A 463 -9.44 13.26 -10.10
N LEU A 464 -9.39 12.00 -9.66
CA LEU A 464 -8.47 11.46 -8.67
C LEU A 464 -7.71 10.26 -9.24
N GLY A 465 -6.47 10.05 -8.79
CA GLY A 465 -5.65 8.85 -9.05
C GLY A 465 -5.01 8.76 -10.45
N ASN A 466 -5.47 9.56 -11.40
CA ASN A 466 -4.86 9.69 -12.73
C ASN A 466 -5.29 11.01 -13.39
N SER A 467 -4.62 11.41 -14.46
CA SER A 467 -5.14 12.40 -15.42
C SER A 467 -6.36 11.87 -16.20
N LEU A 468 -7.19 12.78 -16.71
CA LEU A 468 -8.35 12.44 -17.55
C LEU A 468 -7.94 11.67 -18.83
N SER A 469 -6.75 11.97 -19.38
CA SER A 469 -6.17 11.25 -20.53
C SER A 469 -5.53 9.90 -20.17
N LYS A 470 -5.48 9.56 -18.87
CA LYS A 470 -4.85 8.36 -18.31
C LYS A 470 -3.32 8.26 -18.53
N GLU A 471 -2.66 9.38 -18.80
CA GLU A 471 -1.21 9.45 -19.10
C GLU A 471 -0.33 9.68 -17.87
N ASN A 472 -0.91 10.21 -16.79
CA ASN A 472 -0.21 10.54 -15.55
C ASN A 472 -0.79 9.72 -14.37
N PRO A 473 -0.66 8.38 -14.38
CA PRO A 473 -1.19 7.54 -13.31
C PRO A 473 -0.49 7.82 -11.99
N TRP A 474 -1.25 7.73 -10.91
CA TRP A 474 -0.74 7.74 -9.54
C TRP A 474 -1.15 6.45 -8.83
N SER A 475 -0.19 5.88 -8.11
CA SER A 475 -0.39 4.70 -7.27
C SER A 475 -0.34 5.09 -5.80
N GLY A 476 -1.36 4.72 -5.05
CA GLY A 476 -1.49 5.06 -3.64
C GLY A 476 -2.94 5.11 -3.19
N LYS A 477 -3.13 5.44 -1.92
CA LYS A 477 -4.44 5.43 -1.26
C LYS A 477 -4.93 6.85 -1.00
N ILE A 478 -6.22 7.10 -1.23
CA ILE A 478 -6.90 8.34 -0.83
C ILE A 478 -8.00 7.99 0.17
N ARG A 479 -7.92 8.54 1.38
CA ARG A 479 -8.88 8.33 2.47
C ARG A 479 -9.96 9.42 2.53
N LEU A 480 -9.64 10.61 2.03
CA LEU A 480 -10.55 11.75 1.93
C LEU A 480 -10.04 12.69 0.84
N ALA A 481 -10.95 13.29 0.08
CA ALA A 481 -10.67 14.45 -0.76
C ALA A 481 -11.79 15.49 -0.60
N ALA A 482 -11.46 16.78 -0.51
CA ALA A 482 -12.42 17.86 -0.37
C ALA A 482 -11.95 19.12 -1.11
N VAL A 483 -12.91 19.95 -1.53
CA VAL A 483 -12.65 21.26 -2.13
C VAL A 483 -13.48 22.32 -1.40
N HIS A 484 -12.82 23.40 -0.99
CA HIS A 484 -13.44 24.56 -0.35
C HIS A 484 -13.34 25.77 -1.27
N ASN A 485 -14.40 26.59 -1.37
CA ASN A 485 -14.37 27.84 -2.14
C ASN A 485 -13.79 29.03 -1.35
N LYS A 486 -13.05 28.74 -0.28
CA LYS A 486 -12.34 29.70 0.57
C LYS A 486 -10.95 29.18 0.92
N VAL A 487 -10.05 30.10 1.27
CA VAL A 487 -8.76 29.75 1.89
C VAL A 487 -9.02 29.29 3.32
N LEU A 488 -8.63 28.05 3.63
CA LEU A 488 -8.61 27.57 4.99
C LEU A 488 -7.49 28.26 5.76
N THR A 489 -7.79 28.74 6.97
CA THR A 489 -6.78 29.30 7.87
C THR A 489 -5.91 28.19 8.45
N GLU A 490 -4.69 28.52 8.91
CA GLU A 490 -3.79 27.53 9.53
C GLU A 490 -4.44 26.82 10.72
N ALA A 491 -5.25 27.54 11.52
CA ALA A 491 -6.00 26.96 12.63
C ALA A 491 -7.05 25.94 12.16
N GLN A 492 -7.78 26.24 11.08
CA GLN A 492 -8.76 25.31 10.49
C GLN A 492 -8.08 24.09 9.85
N ILE A 493 -6.93 24.28 9.21
CA ILE A 493 -6.14 23.19 8.63
C ILE A 493 -5.65 22.25 9.74
N LYS A 494 -5.15 22.82 10.85
CA LYS A 494 -4.73 22.04 12.01
C LYS A 494 -5.90 21.33 12.69
N GLN A 495 -7.04 22.00 12.83
CA GLN A 495 -8.28 21.38 13.33
C GLN A 495 -8.69 20.17 12.46
N ASN A 496 -8.64 20.30 11.14
CA ASN A 496 -8.94 19.20 10.21
C ASN A 496 -7.92 18.07 10.29
N PHE A 497 -6.64 18.40 10.50
CA PHE A 497 -5.59 17.41 10.73
C PHE A 497 -5.85 16.60 12.01
N GLU A 498 -6.16 17.28 13.12
CA GLU A 498 -6.44 16.67 14.43
C GLU A 498 -7.72 15.84 14.41
N ALA A 499 -8.74 16.25 13.65
CA ALA A 499 -9.95 15.47 13.43
C ALA A 499 -9.67 14.11 12.74
N GLY A 500 -8.62 14.03 11.92
CA GLY A 500 -8.21 12.81 11.23
C GLY A 500 -9.18 12.35 10.13
N VAL A 501 -8.98 11.11 9.66
CA VAL A 501 -9.84 10.45 8.66
C VAL A 501 -10.08 8.99 8.98
N GLY A 502 -10.99 8.38 8.22
CA GLY A 502 -11.40 7.00 8.40
C GLY A 502 -12.47 6.87 9.47
N GLN A 503 -12.91 5.64 9.69
CA GLN A 503 -13.95 5.31 10.66
C GLN A 503 -13.32 5.11 12.04
N LYS A 504 -13.56 6.07 12.94
CA LYS A 504 -13.14 6.07 14.34
C LYS A 504 -14.35 5.90 15.25
N TYR A 505 -14.14 5.23 16.37
CA TYR A 505 -15.15 4.95 17.37
C TYR A 505 -14.62 5.28 18.76
N PHE A 506 -15.49 5.74 19.66
CA PHE A 506 -15.24 5.65 21.08
C PHE A 506 -15.88 4.38 21.63
N LEU A 507 -15.05 3.51 22.23
CA LEU A 507 -15.48 2.38 23.03
C LEU A 507 -15.43 2.73 24.51
N LEU A 508 -16.54 2.56 25.22
CA LEU A 508 -16.67 2.89 26.65
C LEU A 508 -16.70 1.61 27.49
N PHE A 509 -15.53 1.09 27.84
CA PHE A 509 -15.42 -0.15 28.62
C PHE A 509 -15.83 0.09 30.06
N SER A 510 -17.00 -0.42 30.47
CA SER A 510 -17.48 -0.23 31.84
C SER A 510 -16.59 -0.95 32.85
N ILE A 511 -16.20 -0.23 33.89
CA ILE A 511 -15.44 -0.74 35.04
C ILE A 511 -16.20 -0.59 36.36
N ALA A 512 -17.49 -0.23 36.29
CA ALA A 512 -18.32 0.06 37.46
C ALA A 512 -18.41 -1.12 38.44
N GLU A 513 -18.51 -2.36 37.93
CA GLU A 513 -18.55 -3.56 38.79
C GLU A 513 -17.26 -3.74 39.62
N GLN A 514 -16.11 -3.44 39.03
CA GLN A 514 -14.80 -3.62 39.70
C GLN A 514 -14.51 -2.47 40.67
N THR A 515 -14.90 -1.25 40.32
CA THR A 515 -14.61 -0.05 41.11
C THR A 515 -15.68 0.25 42.17
N GLY A 516 -16.91 -0.25 41.99
CA GLY A 516 -18.07 0.17 42.77
C GLY A 516 -18.52 1.60 42.49
N ILE A 517 -18.05 2.21 41.39
CA ILE A 517 -18.38 3.57 40.97
C ILE A 517 -19.36 3.48 39.79
N ASP A 518 -20.60 3.92 40.01
CA ASP A 518 -21.61 3.96 38.95
C ASP A 518 -21.17 4.85 37.79
N ASP A 519 -21.59 4.50 36.57
CA ASP A 519 -21.30 5.22 35.32
C ASP A 519 -19.81 5.46 35.03
N SER A 520 -18.92 4.58 35.53
CA SER A 520 -17.48 4.65 35.29
C SER A 520 -17.01 3.78 34.10
N PHE A 521 -16.24 4.40 33.20
CA PHE A 521 -15.77 3.79 31.95
C PHE A 521 -14.31 4.12 31.66
N ILE A 522 -13.65 3.22 30.94
CA ILE A 522 -12.45 3.55 30.16
C ILE A 522 -12.89 3.82 28.72
N LYS A 523 -12.88 5.09 28.32
CA LYS A 523 -13.10 5.52 26.94
C LYS A 523 -11.82 5.29 26.15
N VAL A 524 -11.90 4.58 25.03
CA VAL A 524 -10.76 4.36 24.12
C VAL A 524 -11.17 4.75 22.70
N GLU A 525 -10.33 5.50 22.01
CA GLU A 525 -10.49 5.74 20.57
C GLU A 525 -10.04 4.50 19.81
N VAL A 526 -10.89 3.95 18.95
CA VAL A 526 -10.63 2.74 18.18
C VAL A 526 -10.92 2.97 16.71
N SER A 527 -10.02 2.54 15.84
CA SER A 527 -10.22 2.55 14.39
C SER A 527 -9.65 1.29 13.77
N GLN A 528 -10.16 0.88 12.61
CA GLN A 528 -9.45 -0.11 11.78
C GLN A 528 -8.20 0.55 11.20
N PHE A 529 -7.03 0.06 11.59
CA PHE A 529 -5.73 0.60 11.18
C PHE A 529 -5.40 0.20 9.74
N ASP A 530 -5.63 -1.07 9.41
CA ASP A 530 -5.56 -1.65 8.08
C ASP A 530 -6.58 -2.79 7.94
N SER A 531 -6.45 -3.62 6.90
CA SER A 531 -7.34 -4.76 6.66
C SER A 531 -7.19 -5.90 7.67
N PHE A 532 -6.21 -5.84 8.58
CA PHE A 532 -5.83 -6.93 9.48
C PHE A 532 -5.69 -6.49 10.94
N SER A 533 -5.94 -5.23 11.28
CA SER A 533 -5.68 -4.71 12.62
C SER A 533 -6.51 -3.48 12.98
N TYR A 534 -6.64 -3.28 14.29
CA TYR A 534 -7.24 -2.11 14.93
C TYR A 534 -6.17 -1.28 15.63
N LEU A 535 -6.32 0.04 15.61
CA LEU A 535 -5.57 0.96 16.44
C LEU A 535 -6.47 1.40 17.61
N PHE A 536 -6.03 1.09 18.83
CA PHE A 536 -6.58 1.59 20.09
C PHE A 536 -5.71 2.72 20.60
N ASN A 537 -6.28 3.88 20.89
CA ASN A 537 -5.55 5.07 21.27
C ASN A 537 -6.21 5.82 22.43
N GLU A 538 -5.39 6.58 23.16
CA GLU A 538 -5.83 7.53 24.19
C GLU A 538 -6.83 6.98 25.23
N PRO A 539 -6.52 5.85 25.91
CA PRO A 539 -7.38 5.36 26.96
C PRO A 539 -7.55 6.43 28.04
N THR A 540 -8.81 6.76 28.32
CA THR A 540 -9.21 7.88 29.16
C THR A 540 -10.24 7.40 30.16
N PHE A 541 -10.02 7.61 31.45
CA PHE A 541 -11.05 7.38 32.44
C PHE A 541 -12.13 8.47 32.35
N ILE A 542 -13.40 8.08 32.32
CA ILE A 542 -14.54 9.02 32.29
C ILE A 542 -15.71 8.50 33.14
N ASN A 543 -16.39 9.42 33.82
CA ASN A 543 -17.67 9.18 34.46
C ASN A 543 -18.78 9.96 33.72
N LEU A 544 -19.87 9.29 33.33
CA LEU A 544 -20.96 9.93 32.59
C LEU A 544 -21.93 10.73 33.47
N ASP A 545 -21.86 10.59 34.80
CA ASP A 545 -22.53 11.50 35.74
C ASP A 545 -21.71 12.80 35.87
N SER A 546 -22.19 13.86 35.23
CA SER A 546 -21.60 15.21 35.30
C SER A 546 -21.47 15.80 36.72
N THR A 547 -22.14 15.22 37.72
CA THR A 547 -22.06 15.65 39.12
C THR A 547 -21.07 14.83 39.95
N TRP A 548 -20.53 13.76 39.38
CA TRP A 548 -19.54 12.91 40.04
C TRP A 548 -18.21 13.65 40.16
N ALA A 549 -17.56 13.48 41.32
CA ALA A 549 -16.22 13.97 41.58
C ALA A 549 -15.35 12.79 42.05
N PRO A 550 -14.13 12.63 41.51
CA PRO A 550 -13.26 11.53 41.87
C PRO A 550 -12.89 11.50 43.36
N GLY A 551 -12.92 10.29 43.94
CA GLY A 551 -12.00 9.93 45.01
C GLY A 551 -10.76 9.27 44.41
N ASP A 552 -9.61 9.34 45.08
CA ASP A 552 -8.37 8.79 44.53
C ASP A 552 -8.43 7.26 44.41
N PHE A 553 -8.18 6.73 43.21
CA PHE A 553 -7.95 5.30 42.99
C PHE A 553 -6.97 5.05 41.85
N THR A 554 -6.26 3.92 41.91
CA THR A 554 -5.20 3.57 40.97
C THR A 554 -5.68 2.54 39.95
N ILE A 555 -5.21 2.68 38.71
CA ILE A 555 -5.35 1.75 37.61
C ILE A 555 -3.93 1.35 37.18
N GLN A 556 -3.62 0.06 37.14
CA GLN A 556 -2.30 -0.43 36.72
C GLN A 556 -2.38 -1.60 35.76
N LYS A 557 -1.39 -1.63 34.84
CA LYS A 557 -1.07 -2.75 33.95
C LYS A 557 -2.27 -3.21 33.11
N MET A 558 -2.93 -2.23 32.49
CA MET A 558 -4.10 -2.46 31.64
C MET A 558 -3.71 -3.21 30.35
N ARG A 559 -4.48 -4.20 29.93
CA ARG A 559 -4.28 -4.94 28.66
C ARG A 559 -5.61 -5.08 27.92
N ILE A 560 -5.55 -5.15 26.60
CA ILE A 560 -6.70 -5.35 25.73
C ILE A 560 -6.95 -6.85 25.55
N GLY A 561 -8.14 -7.29 25.91
CA GLY A 561 -8.70 -8.59 25.55
C GLY A 561 -9.45 -8.52 24.23
N ILE A 562 -9.38 -9.60 23.47
CA ILE A 562 -10.14 -9.85 22.26
C ILE A 562 -10.65 -11.30 22.31
N ASN A 563 -11.93 -11.51 22.03
CA ASN A 563 -12.51 -12.84 21.78
C ASN A 563 -12.22 -13.88 22.88
N GLY A 564 -12.40 -13.49 24.14
CA GLY A 564 -12.23 -14.36 25.31
C GLY A 564 -10.81 -14.51 25.84
N LYS A 565 -9.80 -13.86 25.23
CA LYS A 565 -8.39 -13.90 25.69
C LYS A 565 -7.72 -12.53 25.66
N GLN A 566 -6.60 -12.37 26.36
CA GLN A 566 -5.73 -11.20 26.15
C GLN A 566 -5.11 -11.28 24.75
N ALA A 567 -5.07 -10.16 24.02
CA ALA A 567 -4.38 -10.12 22.73
C ALA A 567 -2.88 -10.40 22.93
N ILE A 568 -2.31 -11.23 22.05
CA ILE A 568 -0.95 -11.79 22.19
C ILE A 568 0.16 -10.75 21.94
N ALA A 569 -0.17 -9.65 21.26
CA ALA A 569 0.75 -8.59 20.86
C ALA A 569 0.06 -7.23 20.96
N GLY A 570 0.83 -6.14 20.81
CA GLY A 570 0.29 -4.78 20.77
C GLY A 570 -0.12 -4.20 22.13
N GLN A 571 0.20 -4.86 23.24
CA GLN A 571 -0.19 -4.48 24.61
C GLN A 571 0.60 -3.29 25.18
N SER A 572 0.62 -2.15 24.49
CA SER A 572 1.37 -0.95 24.95
C SER A 572 0.88 -0.41 26.29
N PHE A 573 -0.39 -0.64 26.63
CA PHE A 573 -0.99 -0.25 27.91
C PHE A 573 -0.55 -1.12 29.11
N ALA A 574 0.18 -2.22 28.86
CA ALA A 574 0.60 -3.14 29.92
C ALA A 574 1.54 -2.51 30.95
N ASN A 575 2.08 -1.31 30.70
CA ASN A 575 2.92 -0.56 31.63
C ASN A 575 2.24 0.63 32.32
N LEU A 576 0.95 0.84 32.06
CA LEU A 576 0.15 1.92 32.66
C LEU A 576 0.18 1.84 34.19
N ASP A 577 0.38 2.96 34.86
CA ASP A 577 0.35 3.11 36.32
C ASP A 577 -0.12 4.53 36.64
N GLU A 578 -1.44 4.70 36.73
CA GLU A 578 -2.07 6.02 36.84
C GLU A 578 -3.03 6.07 38.02
N THR A 579 -3.11 7.24 38.66
CA THR A 579 -4.07 7.52 39.73
C THR A 579 -5.10 8.53 39.26
N VAL A 580 -6.36 8.10 39.21
CA VAL A 580 -7.50 8.98 38.93
C VAL A 580 -7.73 9.85 40.17
N SER A 581 -7.73 11.18 39.99
CA SER A 581 -7.84 12.12 41.11
C SER A 581 -8.54 13.43 40.71
N ASN A 582 -9.02 14.18 41.70
CA ASN A 582 -9.62 15.50 41.49
C ASN A 582 -8.65 16.55 40.91
N GLU A 583 -7.33 16.33 40.99
CA GLU A 583 -6.34 17.29 40.49
C GLU A 583 -6.19 17.24 38.97
N VAL A 584 -6.48 16.09 38.36
CA VAL A 584 -6.23 15.83 36.93
C VAL A 584 -7.53 15.60 36.15
N TYR A 585 -8.57 15.06 36.79
CA TYR A 585 -9.84 14.75 36.13
C TYR A 585 -10.62 15.99 35.70
N SER A 586 -11.06 16.00 34.44
CA SER A 586 -12.02 16.95 33.87
C SER A 586 -13.38 16.29 33.70
N VAL A 587 -14.47 17.00 34.06
CA VAL A 587 -15.84 16.51 33.85
C VAL A 587 -16.17 16.39 32.36
N ASP A 588 -15.62 17.28 31.53
CA ASP A 588 -15.92 17.32 30.09
C ASP A 588 -15.03 16.36 29.28
N GLU A 589 -13.77 16.19 29.68
CA GLU A 589 -12.77 15.43 28.90
C GLU A 589 -12.42 14.06 29.51
N GLY A 590 -12.62 13.90 30.81
CA GLY A 590 -12.12 12.78 31.61
C GLY A 590 -10.68 12.98 32.10
N GLN A 591 -9.99 11.88 32.39
CA GLN A 591 -8.55 11.86 32.70
C GLN A 591 -7.83 10.90 31.75
N LEU A 592 -6.95 11.42 30.90
CA LEU A 592 -6.12 10.62 30.01
C LEU A 592 -5.19 9.72 30.84
N LEU A 593 -5.14 8.42 30.50
CA LEU A 593 -4.33 7.43 31.21
C LEU A 593 -3.06 7.04 30.45
N SER A 594 -3.03 7.19 29.13
CA SER A 594 -1.84 6.93 28.31
C SER A 594 -1.97 7.64 26.98
N SER A 595 -0.85 8.19 26.47
CA SER A 595 -0.74 8.76 25.13
C SER A 595 -0.22 7.77 24.08
N HIS A 596 0.06 6.52 24.46
CA HIS A 596 0.53 5.49 23.53
C HIS A 596 -0.64 4.86 22.77
N GLY A 597 -0.40 4.41 21.53
CA GLY A 597 -1.34 3.57 20.78
C GLY A 597 -1.04 2.08 20.97
N ALA A 598 -2.04 1.23 20.80
CA ALA A 598 -1.96 -0.23 20.77
C ALA A 598 -2.54 -0.75 19.46
N VAL A 599 -1.76 -1.52 18.70
CA VAL A 599 -2.24 -2.16 17.45
C VAL A 599 -2.60 -3.61 17.75
N ILE A 600 -3.89 -3.92 17.66
CA ILE A 600 -4.44 -5.26 17.96
C ILE A 600 -4.88 -5.91 16.67
N ALA A 601 -4.47 -7.16 16.44
CA ALA A 601 -4.84 -7.90 15.25
C ALA A 601 -6.37 -8.11 15.18
N LEU A 602 -6.91 -8.01 13.98
CA LEU A 602 -8.28 -8.40 13.67
C LEU A 602 -8.37 -9.93 13.63
N GLU A 603 -9.39 -10.50 14.29
CA GLU A 603 -9.57 -11.95 14.35
C GLU A 603 -10.85 -12.40 13.60
N LYS A 604 -12.02 -11.88 13.98
CA LYS A 604 -13.33 -12.25 13.41
C LYS A 604 -13.90 -11.17 12.50
N GLY A 605 -13.45 -9.92 12.64
CA GLY A 605 -13.98 -8.77 11.91
C GLY A 605 -14.62 -7.73 12.83
N ALA A 606 -14.76 -6.49 12.36
CA ALA A 606 -15.18 -5.36 13.21
C ALA A 606 -16.62 -5.46 13.75
N ASP A 607 -17.48 -6.21 13.08
CA ASP A 607 -18.85 -6.53 13.48
C ASP A 607 -18.94 -7.70 14.48
N SER A 608 -17.85 -8.44 14.70
CA SER A 608 -17.86 -9.69 15.48
C SER A 608 -16.77 -9.78 16.55
N ASP A 609 -15.68 -9.03 16.42
CA ASP A 609 -14.60 -9.00 17.40
C ASP A 609 -15.08 -8.34 18.69
N GLU A 610 -15.11 -9.14 19.76
CA GLU A 610 -15.48 -8.69 21.09
C GLU A 610 -14.22 -8.26 21.85
N PHE A 611 -14.17 -7.00 22.24
CA PHE A 611 -13.09 -6.43 23.03
C PHE A 611 -13.48 -6.30 24.49
N PHE A 612 -12.49 -6.43 25.37
CA PHE A 612 -12.61 -6.09 26.80
C PHE A 612 -11.26 -5.60 27.31
N LEU A 613 -11.20 -5.02 28.50
CA LEU A 613 -9.96 -4.63 29.16
C LEU A 613 -9.71 -5.55 30.34
N THR A 614 -8.43 -5.75 30.65
CA THR A 614 -7.97 -6.51 31.81
C THR A 614 -6.97 -5.71 32.61
N PHE A 615 -6.92 -5.93 33.92
CA PHE A 615 -6.09 -5.14 34.85
C PHE A 615 -5.33 -6.05 35.81
N GLU A 616 -4.10 -5.66 36.17
CA GLU A 616 -3.38 -6.29 37.29
C GLU A 616 -3.80 -5.66 38.62
N PHE A 617 -4.05 -4.35 38.62
CA PHE A 617 -4.59 -3.61 39.75
C PHE A 617 -5.68 -2.64 39.28
N LEU A 618 -6.85 -2.71 39.90
CA LEU A 618 -7.94 -1.76 39.67
C LEU A 618 -8.73 -1.54 40.96
N ALA A 619 -8.69 -0.32 41.49
CA ALA A 619 -9.48 0.11 42.65
C ALA A 619 -9.37 -0.84 43.87
N GLY A 620 -8.18 -1.41 44.11
CA GLY A 620 -7.92 -2.32 45.23
C GLY A 620 -8.08 -3.81 44.91
N ASN A 621 -8.63 -4.17 43.74
CA ASN A 621 -8.61 -5.55 43.25
C ASN A 621 -7.24 -5.87 42.64
N ILE A 622 -6.72 -7.07 42.89
CA ILE A 622 -5.39 -7.52 42.45
C ILE A 622 -5.49 -8.86 41.71
N ASN A 623 -4.90 -8.94 40.52
CA ASN A 623 -4.66 -10.18 39.79
C ASN A 623 -3.19 -10.22 39.35
N ALA A 624 -2.33 -10.91 40.11
CA ALA A 624 -0.88 -10.92 39.85
C ALA A 624 -0.55 -11.58 38.49
N PHE A 625 -0.11 -10.77 37.53
CA PHE A 625 0.35 -11.26 36.24
C PHE A 625 1.79 -11.77 36.37
N ILE A 626 2.02 -13.02 35.94
CA ILE A 626 3.37 -13.57 35.84
C ILE A 626 3.80 -13.41 34.37
N GLU A 627 4.75 -12.52 34.10
CA GLU A 627 5.35 -12.47 32.76
C GLU A 627 5.88 -13.85 32.38
N PRO A 628 5.47 -14.41 31.22
CA PRO A 628 6.07 -15.63 30.72
C PRO A 628 7.57 -15.43 30.65
N ALA A 629 8.33 -16.34 31.27
CA ALA A 629 9.78 -16.29 31.17
C ALA A 629 10.14 -16.23 29.68
N PRO A 630 11.01 -15.29 29.24
CA PRO A 630 11.38 -15.18 27.84
C PRO A 630 11.83 -16.55 27.36
N ILE A 631 11.25 -16.99 26.24
CA ILE A 631 11.65 -18.25 25.61
C ILE A 631 13.16 -18.12 25.37
N PRO A 632 13.99 -19.04 25.90
CA PRO A 632 15.42 -19.03 25.64
C PRO A 632 15.61 -18.93 24.12
N PRO A 633 16.52 -18.07 23.62
CA PRO A 633 16.79 -18.00 22.20
C PRO A 633 16.97 -19.41 21.66
N ALA A 634 16.27 -19.72 20.57
CA ALA A 634 16.53 -20.96 19.86
C ALA A 634 18.05 -21.04 19.62
N ALA A 635 18.63 -22.23 19.83
CA ALA A 635 20.01 -22.44 19.40
C ALA A 635 20.09 -21.96 17.94
N PRO A 636 21.09 -21.12 17.57
CA PRO A 636 21.20 -20.65 16.21
C PRO A 636 21.13 -21.86 15.28
N LEU A 637 20.25 -21.78 14.27
CA LEU A 637 20.26 -22.74 13.18
C LEU A 637 21.68 -22.81 12.64
N ASP A 638 22.20 -24.03 12.46
CA ASP A 638 23.42 -24.20 11.68
C ASP A 638 23.20 -23.48 10.34
N ALA A 639 24.13 -22.60 9.98
CA ALA A 639 24.08 -21.95 8.68
C ALA A 639 23.99 -23.04 7.60
N GLU A 640 23.25 -22.76 6.53
CA GLU A 640 23.21 -23.64 5.36
C GLU A 640 24.65 -24.07 5.00
N PRO A 641 24.89 -25.37 4.77
CA PRO A 641 26.23 -25.85 4.45
C PRO A 641 26.78 -25.06 3.26
N SER A 642 27.87 -24.35 3.49
CA SER A 642 28.60 -23.66 2.42
C SER A 642 29.18 -24.72 1.47
N SER A 643 29.23 -24.40 0.18
CA SER A 643 29.85 -25.28 -0.83
C SER A 643 31.32 -25.51 -0.46
N ASP A 644 31.76 -26.77 -0.43
CA ASP A 644 33.17 -27.15 -0.27
C ASP A 644 34.06 -26.68 -1.45
N ILE A 645 33.43 -26.19 -2.53
CA ILE A 645 34.09 -25.69 -3.74
C ILE A 645 33.68 -24.22 -3.95
N GLY A 646 34.66 -23.32 -3.93
CA GLY A 646 34.46 -21.89 -4.17
C GLY A 646 35.05 -21.42 -5.50
N VAL A 647 34.69 -20.20 -5.90
CA VAL A 647 35.34 -19.48 -7.02
C VAL A 647 35.94 -18.19 -6.52
N ARG A 648 37.11 -17.80 -7.04
CA ARG A 648 37.74 -16.53 -6.69
C ARG A 648 36.88 -15.34 -7.13
N THR A 649 36.83 -14.33 -6.27
CA THR A 649 36.21 -13.04 -6.58
C THR A 649 37.02 -12.25 -7.61
N PHE A 650 36.42 -11.21 -8.18
CA PHE A 650 37.05 -10.37 -9.20
C PHE A 650 38.41 -9.80 -8.77
N ASP A 651 38.58 -9.43 -7.49
CA ASP A 651 39.84 -8.88 -6.98
C ASP A 651 40.91 -9.96 -6.85
N GLU A 652 40.52 -11.16 -6.42
CA GLU A 652 41.40 -12.32 -6.27
C GLU A 652 41.85 -12.87 -7.62
N ILE A 653 40.96 -12.88 -8.61
CA ILE A 653 41.29 -13.22 -10.00
C ILE A 653 42.37 -12.27 -10.53
N ASN A 654 42.17 -10.96 -10.41
CA ASN A 654 43.12 -9.97 -10.90
C ASN A 654 44.47 -10.06 -10.17
N ALA A 655 44.44 -10.22 -8.84
CA ALA A 655 45.64 -10.39 -8.02
C ALA A 655 46.42 -11.66 -8.38
N THR A 656 45.72 -12.78 -8.62
CA THR A 656 46.36 -14.05 -8.98
C THR A 656 46.99 -14.00 -10.36
N ILE A 657 46.26 -13.48 -11.37
CA ILE A 657 46.81 -13.33 -12.73
C ILE A 657 48.06 -12.44 -12.69
N ALA A 658 48.04 -11.34 -11.92
CA ALA A 658 49.20 -10.49 -11.72
C ALA A 658 50.37 -11.22 -11.03
N LYS A 659 50.08 -12.12 -10.08
CA LYS A 659 51.09 -12.93 -9.40
C LYS A 659 51.74 -13.96 -10.31
N ILE A 660 50.96 -14.68 -11.11
CA ILE A 660 51.46 -15.71 -12.03
C ILE A 660 52.23 -15.06 -13.18
N THR A 661 51.65 -14.04 -13.82
CA THR A 661 52.28 -13.38 -14.97
C THR A 661 53.36 -12.37 -14.56
N GLY A 662 53.42 -11.95 -13.29
CA GLY A 662 54.28 -10.89 -12.80
C GLY A 662 54.02 -9.51 -13.42
N ILE A 663 52.91 -9.33 -14.15
CA ILE A 663 52.46 -8.04 -14.65
C ILE A 663 51.68 -7.35 -13.51
N PRO A 664 52.07 -6.15 -13.07
CA PRO A 664 51.39 -5.49 -11.95
C PRO A 664 49.95 -5.14 -12.35
N VAL A 665 49.00 -5.23 -11.41
CA VAL A 665 47.60 -4.83 -11.60
C VAL A 665 47.44 -3.37 -12.02
N THR A 666 48.48 -2.54 -11.82
CA THR A 666 48.54 -1.14 -12.25
C THR A 666 49.07 -0.95 -13.68
N ASN A 667 49.43 -2.02 -14.41
CA ASN A 667 49.74 -1.92 -15.84
C ASN A 667 48.52 -1.35 -16.58
N SER A 668 48.71 -0.29 -17.36
CA SER A 668 47.61 0.46 -17.97
C SER A 668 46.74 -0.39 -18.90
N THR A 669 47.34 -1.33 -19.65
CA THR A 669 46.62 -2.20 -20.58
C THR A 669 45.74 -3.19 -19.83
N VAL A 670 46.29 -3.83 -18.80
CA VAL A 670 45.58 -4.80 -17.95
C VAL A 670 44.51 -4.11 -17.10
N ASN A 671 44.83 -2.98 -16.47
CA ASN A 671 43.91 -2.25 -15.59
C ASN A 671 42.69 -1.69 -16.35
N ASN A 672 42.89 -1.16 -17.55
CA ASN A 672 41.77 -0.67 -18.37
C ASN A 672 40.80 -1.81 -18.72
N LEU A 673 41.33 -2.99 -19.04
CA LEU A 673 40.52 -4.17 -19.35
C LEU A 673 39.80 -4.72 -18.12
N TYR A 674 40.49 -4.79 -16.97
CA TYR A 674 39.89 -5.19 -15.70
C TYR A 674 38.75 -4.24 -15.29
N LEU A 675 38.92 -2.91 -15.41
CA LEU A 675 37.85 -1.96 -15.12
C LEU A 675 36.65 -2.09 -16.04
N GLN A 676 36.87 -2.44 -17.31
CA GLN A 676 35.80 -2.70 -18.27
C GLN A 676 34.97 -3.95 -17.90
N TYR A 677 35.63 -5.02 -17.42
CA TYR A 677 34.99 -6.30 -17.14
C TYR A 677 34.71 -6.58 -15.67
N LYS A 678 35.06 -5.68 -14.75
CA LYS A 678 34.90 -5.89 -13.29
C LYS A 678 33.49 -6.31 -12.90
N GLN A 679 32.47 -5.70 -13.51
CA GLN A 679 31.05 -6.03 -13.25
C GLN A 679 30.62 -7.37 -13.86
N GLN A 680 31.42 -7.95 -14.74
CA GLN A 680 31.22 -9.25 -15.39
C GLN A 680 32.12 -10.33 -14.76
N LEU A 681 32.59 -10.14 -13.53
CA LEU A 681 33.39 -11.10 -12.78
C LEU A 681 32.67 -11.46 -11.45
N PRO A 682 32.95 -12.64 -10.86
CA PRO A 682 32.31 -13.08 -9.62
C PRO A 682 32.53 -12.08 -8.48
N THR A 683 31.46 -11.74 -7.74
CA THR A 683 31.50 -10.85 -6.58
C THR A 683 31.45 -11.58 -5.24
N VAL A 684 31.11 -12.87 -5.27
CA VAL A 684 31.02 -13.76 -4.11
C VAL A 684 31.69 -15.09 -4.46
N GLU A 685 32.15 -15.81 -3.44
CA GLU A 685 32.98 -17.00 -3.61
C GLU A 685 32.19 -18.29 -3.89
N THR A 686 30.90 -18.19 -4.22
CA THR A 686 30.04 -19.37 -4.42
C THR A 686 30.08 -19.86 -5.86
N ILE A 687 30.18 -21.19 -6.05
CA ILE A 687 30.18 -21.79 -7.39
C ILE A 687 28.90 -21.48 -8.18
N ASP A 688 27.76 -21.35 -7.49
CA ASP A 688 26.46 -21.00 -8.09
C ASP A 688 26.43 -19.60 -8.70
N ALA A 689 27.34 -18.71 -8.27
CA ALA A 689 27.47 -17.37 -8.83
C ALA A 689 28.33 -17.33 -10.10
N PHE A 690 28.90 -18.45 -10.55
CA PHE A 690 29.74 -18.48 -11.74
C PHE A 690 28.91 -18.57 -13.04
N LEU A 691 29.01 -17.53 -13.87
CA LEU A 691 28.26 -17.42 -15.13
C LEU A 691 29.18 -17.53 -16.36
N SER A 692 28.60 -17.85 -17.52
CA SER A 692 29.34 -17.94 -18.79
C SER A 692 30.01 -16.61 -19.21
N SER A 693 29.45 -15.47 -18.81
CA SER A 693 30.06 -14.15 -19.00
C SER A 693 31.41 -14.03 -18.30
N HIS A 694 31.57 -14.67 -17.13
CA HIS A 694 32.80 -14.62 -16.36
C HIS A 694 33.94 -15.32 -17.11
N GLN A 695 33.66 -16.45 -17.77
CA GLN A 695 34.66 -17.20 -18.55
C GLN A 695 35.32 -16.33 -19.62
N MET A 696 34.54 -15.52 -20.34
CA MET A 696 35.06 -14.64 -21.38
C MET A 696 35.90 -13.51 -20.80
N ALA A 697 35.42 -12.86 -19.73
CA ALA A 697 36.14 -11.79 -19.04
C ALA A 697 37.50 -12.28 -18.49
N ILE A 698 37.52 -13.45 -17.87
CA ILE A 698 38.73 -14.09 -17.34
C ILE A 698 39.71 -14.42 -18.46
N ALA A 699 39.24 -15.03 -19.55
CA ALA A 699 40.08 -15.39 -20.69
C ALA A 699 40.75 -14.16 -21.31
N GLN A 700 40.02 -13.04 -21.43
CA GLN A 700 40.57 -11.80 -21.97
C GLN A 700 41.58 -11.15 -21.03
N LEU A 701 41.34 -11.18 -19.72
CA LEU A 701 42.27 -10.67 -18.71
C LEU A 701 43.56 -11.50 -18.66
N ALA A 702 43.45 -12.82 -18.71
CA ALA A 702 44.57 -13.76 -18.79
C ALA A 702 45.38 -13.54 -20.08
N LEU A 703 44.70 -13.48 -21.25
CA LEU A 703 45.35 -13.26 -22.53
C LEU A 703 46.10 -11.94 -22.60
N THR A 704 45.52 -10.87 -22.06
CA THR A 704 46.15 -9.54 -22.05
C THR A 704 47.38 -9.52 -21.16
N SER A 705 47.28 -10.09 -19.95
CA SER A 705 48.41 -10.15 -19.01
C SER A 705 49.54 -11.05 -19.53
N CYS A 706 49.20 -12.21 -20.10
CA CYS A 706 50.15 -13.09 -20.77
C CYS A 706 50.79 -12.45 -22.00
N SER A 707 50.03 -11.66 -22.77
CA SER A 707 50.57 -10.91 -23.90
C SER A 707 51.61 -9.89 -23.48
N GLU A 708 51.35 -9.13 -22.43
CA GLU A 708 52.31 -8.20 -21.84
C GLU A 708 53.56 -8.92 -21.35
N ARG A 709 53.42 -10.07 -20.68
CA ARG A 709 54.56 -10.88 -20.23
C ARG A 709 55.39 -11.39 -21.41
N VAL A 710 54.77 -11.97 -22.42
CA VAL A 710 55.50 -12.46 -23.60
C VAL A 710 56.22 -11.32 -24.32
N ASN A 711 55.60 -10.14 -24.42
CA ASN A 711 56.25 -8.97 -25.01
C ASN A 711 57.51 -8.55 -24.22
N LEU A 712 57.46 -8.59 -22.88
CA LEU A 712 58.62 -8.29 -22.03
C LEU A 712 59.73 -9.36 -22.16
N ASP A 713 59.38 -10.64 -22.07
CA ASP A 713 60.36 -11.71 -22.10
C ASP A 713 60.99 -11.86 -23.51
N SER A 714 60.20 -11.71 -24.58
CA SER A 714 60.68 -11.81 -25.98
C SER A 714 61.60 -10.65 -26.40
N ALA A 715 61.55 -9.51 -25.71
CA ALA A 715 62.46 -8.39 -25.95
C ALA A 715 63.89 -8.63 -25.45
N LEU A 716 64.10 -9.67 -24.61
CA LEU A 716 65.40 -10.02 -24.04
C LEU A 716 66.02 -11.23 -24.77
N ALA A 717 67.29 -11.53 -24.55
CA ALA A 717 67.93 -12.73 -25.13
C ALA A 717 67.45 -14.01 -24.42
N THR A 718 67.46 -15.14 -25.14
CA THR A 718 67.14 -16.46 -24.56
C THR A 718 68.11 -16.79 -23.43
N GLY A 719 67.58 -17.20 -22.27
CA GLY A 719 68.35 -17.48 -21.06
C GLY A 719 68.67 -16.25 -20.19
N ASP A 720 68.18 -15.06 -20.54
CA ASP A 720 68.39 -13.85 -19.72
C ASP A 720 67.71 -13.99 -18.34
N VAL A 721 68.45 -13.66 -17.28
CA VAL A 721 68.00 -13.76 -15.89
C VAL A 721 66.83 -12.83 -15.54
N ASN A 722 66.55 -11.83 -16.38
CA ASN A 722 65.44 -10.89 -16.18
C ASN A 722 64.14 -11.34 -16.86
N ARG A 723 64.16 -12.42 -17.64
CA ARG A 723 62.93 -13.09 -18.10
C ARG A 723 62.26 -13.77 -16.91
N LEU A 724 60.95 -13.62 -16.78
CA LEU A 724 60.23 -14.15 -15.62
C LEU A 724 59.65 -15.55 -15.86
N LEU A 725 58.93 -15.74 -16.98
CA LEU A 725 58.24 -17.00 -17.27
C LEU A 725 58.93 -17.76 -18.39
N PHE A 726 59.27 -17.10 -19.50
CA PHE A 726 59.70 -17.78 -20.72
C PHE A 726 61.21 -17.69 -20.94
N THR A 727 61.97 -18.01 -19.90
CA THR A 727 63.44 -17.86 -19.89
C THR A 727 64.11 -18.64 -21.01
N ASN A 728 63.67 -19.88 -21.26
CA ASN A 728 64.31 -20.79 -22.22
C ASN A 728 63.67 -20.82 -23.60
N VAL A 729 62.57 -20.08 -23.83
CA VAL A 729 61.93 -20.01 -25.16
C VAL A 729 62.75 -19.13 -26.09
N ASP A 730 63.13 -19.65 -27.27
CA ASP A 730 63.78 -18.85 -28.30
C ASP A 730 62.75 -18.21 -29.25
N PHE A 731 62.41 -16.95 -28.98
CA PHE A 731 61.48 -16.17 -29.80
C PHE A 731 62.06 -15.75 -31.16
N SER A 732 63.33 -16.04 -31.45
CA SER A 732 63.94 -15.81 -32.78
C SER A 732 63.79 -17.00 -33.73
N GLU A 733 63.33 -18.15 -33.22
CA GLU A 733 63.01 -19.32 -34.02
C GLU A 733 61.58 -19.28 -34.55
N SER A 734 61.33 -19.93 -35.69
CA SER A 734 59.98 -20.16 -36.19
C SER A 734 59.23 -21.16 -35.29
N ALA A 735 57.90 -21.09 -35.28
CA ALA A 735 57.07 -21.96 -34.43
C ALA A 735 57.39 -23.46 -34.61
N GLN A 736 57.64 -23.88 -35.86
CA GLN A 736 57.99 -25.27 -36.17
C GLN A 736 59.32 -25.72 -35.56
N THR A 737 60.25 -24.80 -35.28
CA THR A 737 61.56 -25.09 -34.66
C THR A 737 61.53 -24.88 -33.16
N ALA A 738 60.80 -23.87 -32.70
CA ALA A 738 60.62 -23.52 -31.29
C ALA A 738 59.81 -24.59 -30.51
N PHE A 739 59.05 -25.45 -31.21
CA PHE A 739 58.21 -26.48 -30.60
C PHE A 739 58.40 -27.90 -31.17
N ASN A 740 59.56 -28.18 -31.80
CA ASN A 740 59.82 -29.48 -32.47
C ASN A 740 60.19 -30.65 -31.54
N THR A 741 60.43 -30.38 -30.26
CA THR A 741 60.80 -31.40 -29.26
C THR A 741 60.02 -31.18 -27.99
N GLU A 742 59.75 -32.25 -27.26
CA GLU A 742 59.08 -32.22 -25.95
C GLU A 742 59.71 -31.20 -24.99
N THR A 743 61.05 -31.20 -24.89
CA THR A 743 61.78 -30.23 -24.05
C THR A 743 61.51 -28.78 -24.42
N LYS A 744 61.51 -28.45 -25.72
CA LYS A 744 61.24 -27.08 -26.15
C LYS A 744 59.79 -26.66 -25.94
N ARG A 745 58.85 -27.60 -25.99
CA ARG A 745 57.44 -27.35 -25.62
C ARG A 745 57.30 -27.09 -24.12
N GLY A 746 58.00 -27.85 -23.28
CA GLY A 746 58.08 -27.62 -21.83
C GLY A 746 58.54 -26.21 -21.45
N TYR A 747 59.46 -25.61 -22.22
CA TYR A 747 59.91 -24.22 -21.97
C TYR A 747 58.79 -23.17 -22.01
N ALA A 748 57.69 -23.43 -22.72
CA ALA A 748 56.53 -22.53 -22.76
C ALA A 748 55.41 -22.92 -21.78
N ILE A 749 55.46 -24.12 -21.20
CA ILE A 749 54.37 -24.71 -20.42
C ILE A 749 54.72 -24.75 -18.93
N ASP A 750 55.84 -25.40 -18.59
CA ASP A 750 56.21 -25.73 -17.22
C ASP A 750 56.30 -24.48 -16.32
N PRO A 751 56.91 -23.35 -16.76
CA PRO A 751 57.01 -22.15 -15.91
C PRO A 751 55.65 -21.55 -15.50
N VAL A 752 54.61 -21.76 -16.32
CA VAL A 752 53.26 -21.26 -16.02
C VAL A 752 52.54 -22.26 -15.10
N LEU A 753 52.67 -23.56 -15.38
CA LEU A 753 52.04 -24.60 -14.55
C LEU A 753 52.64 -24.69 -13.15
N ASP A 754 53.95 -24.50 -13.00
CA ASP A 754 54.63 -24.51 -11.69
C ASP A 754 54.20 -23.36 -10.77
N LEU A 755 53.69 -22.26 -11.34
CA LEU A 755 53.12 -21.13 -10.57
C LEU A 755 51.62 -21.26 -10.36
N LEU A 756 50.93 -21.97 -11.25
CA LEU A 756 49.49 -22.15 -11.22
C LEU A 756 49.08 -23.30 -10.28
N LEU A 757 49.77 -24.43 -10.36
CA LEU A 757 49.50 -25.64 -9.59
C LEU A 757 50.42 -25.69 -8.37
N SER A 758 49.86 -26.03 -7.21
CA SER A 758 50.62 -26.10 -5.96
C SER A 758 51.12 -27.52 -5.69
N THR A 759 52.02 -27.68 -4.72
CA THR A 759 52.44 -29.01 -4.24
C THR A 759 51.72 -29.34 -2.93
N ASN A 760 51.28 -30.59 -2.74
CA ASN A 760 50.63 -31.12 -1.53
C ASN A 760 49.18 -30.65 -1.27
N LEU A 761 48.37 -30.48 -2.31
CA LEU A 761 46.91 -30.35 -2.15
C LEU A 761 46.24 -31.73 -2.19
N ASP A 762 45.20 -31.92 -1.38
CA ASP A 762 44.41 -33.17 -1.33
C ASP A 762 43.62 -33.40 -2.63
N SER A 763 43.30 -32.32 -3.36
CA SER A 763 42.63 -32.34 -4.67
C SER A 763 43.18 -31.21 -5.54
N GLN A 764 43.72 -31.55 -6.73
CA GLN A 764 44.11 -30.59 -7.77
C GLN A 764 44.24 -31.31 -9.13
N PRO A 765 44.21 -30.57 -10.26
CA PRO A 765 44.46 -31.15 -11.58
C PRO A 765 45.84 -31.82 -11.66
N ASP A 766 45.92 -32.95 -12.38
CA ASP A 766 47.21 -33.59 -12.64
C ASP A 766 48.06 -32.69 -13.56
N GLN A 767 49.27 -32.37 -13.10
CA GLN A 767 50.16 -31.46 -13.81
C GLN A 767 50.62 -32.04 -15.15
N THR A 768 50.78 -33.37 -15.25
CA THR A 768 51.19 -34.05 -16.49
C THR A 768 50.06 -34.02 -17.51
N GLU A 769 48.83 -34.31 -17.07
CA GLU A 769 47.64 -34.23 -17.92
C GLU A 769 47.39 -32.80 -18.42
N THR A 770 47.55 -31.82 -17.54
CA THR A 770 47.42 -30.39 -17.90
C THR A 770 48.52 -29.96 -18.89
N ALA A 771 49.76 -30.42 -18.70
CA ALA A 771 50.85 -30.18 -19.64
C ALA A 771 50.58 -30.83 -21.01
N ASN A 772 49.99 -32.02 -21.03
CA ASN A 772 49.64 -32.73 -22.27
C ASN A 772 48.55 -31.99 -23.07
N LEU A 773 47.55 -31.40 -22.40
CA LEU A 773 46.55 -30.53 -23.04
C LEU A 773 47.19 -29.36 -23.78
N LEU A 774 48.23 -28.77 -23.20
CA LEU A 774 48.90 -27.62 -23.76
C LEU A 774 49.93 -28.00 -24.83
N GLY A 775 50.67 -29.11 -24.65
CA GLY A 775 51.90 -29.35 -25.41
C GLY A 775 52.18 -30.75 -25.92
N ALA A 776 51.34 -31.78 -25.68
CA ALA A 776 51.65 -33.13 -26.16
C ALA A 776 51.95 -33.16 -27.67
N ASP A 777 53.00 -33.88 -28.07
CA ASP A 777 53.42 -34.04 -29.48
C ASP A 777 52.67 -35.18 -30.21
N THR A 778 51.85 -35.92 -29.46
CA THR A 778 50.97 -36.99 -29.93
C THR A 778 49.53 -36.69 -29.56
N THR A 779 48.58 -37.20 -30.35
CA THR A 779 47.15 -37.12 -30.04
C THR A 779 46.86 -37.80 -28.71
N GLN A 780 46.14 -37.09 -27.85
CA GLN A 780 45.75 -37.53 -26.52
C GLN A 780 44.28 -37.98 -26.51
N THR A 781 43.86 -38.62 -25.42
CA THR A 781 42.46 -39.01 -25.19
C THR A 781 41.99 -38.50 -23.84
N LEU A 782 40.84 -37.83 -23.84
CA LEU A 782 40.13 -37.42 -22.63
C LEU A 782 38.95 -38.37 -22.40
N ASP A 783 38.90 -39.01 -21.23
CA ASP A 783 37.77 -39.83 -20.80
C ASP A 783 36.92 -39.04 -19.79
N SER A 784 35.70 -38.65 -20.19
CA SER A 784 34.77 -37.93 -19.32
C SER A 784 34.00 -38.86 -18.38
N GLY A 785 34.29 -40.16 -18.39
CA GLY A 785 33.51 -41.22 -17.74
C GLY A 785 32.23 -41.60 -18.50
N THR A 786 31.82 -40.79 -19.48
CA THR A 786 30.64 -41.00 -20.34
C THR A 786 30.98 -41.08 -21.82
N ALA A 787 32.10 -40.50 -22.25
CA ALA A 787 32.61 -40.56 -23.62
C ALA A 787 34.15 -40.37 -23.63
N ILE A 788 34.79 -40.92 -24.66
CA ILE A 788 36.23 -40.74 -24.90
C ILE A 788 36.40 -39.84 -26.12
N TYR A 789 37.12 -38.74 -25.95
CA TYR A 789 37.42 -37.76 -26.99
C TYR A 789 38.91 -37.76 -27.30
N SER A 790 39.26 -37.93 -28.58
CA SER A 790 40.62 -37.68 -29.04
C SER A 790 40.83 -36.19 -29.29
N TYR A 791 41.94 -35.65 -28.79
CA TYR A 791 42.31 -34.25 -28.99
C TYR A 791 43.80 -34.12 -29.27
N ASP A 792 44.15 -33.11 -30.05
CA ASP A 792 45.53 -32.67 -30.22
C ASP A 792 45.79 -31.48 -29.31
N SER A 793 47.03 -31.38 -28.80
CA SER A 793 47.40 -30.31 -27.86
C SER A 793 47.35 -28.92 -28.51
N LEU A 794 47.22 -27.88 -27.69
CA LEU A 794 47.16 -26.49 -28.17
C LEU A 794 48.35 -26.13 -29.07
N ILE A 795 49.58 -26.47 -28.66
CA ILE A 795 50.77 -26.22 -29.49
C ILE A 795 50.70 -27.02 -30.81
N THR A 796 50.24 -28.27 -30.76
CA THR A 796 50.11 -29.10 -31.98
C THR A 796 49.07 -28.52 -32.94
N GLU A 797 47.93 -28.05 -32.43
CA GLU A 797 46.91 -27.39 -33.26
C GLU A 797 47.41 -26.07 -33.84
N MET A 798 48.04 -25.23 -33.02
CA MET A 798 48.49 -23.91 -33.47
C MET A 798 49.72 -23.94 -34.40
N THR A 799 50.41 -25.09 -34.49
CA THR A 799 51.53 -25.33 -35.43
C THR A 799 51.10 -25.99 -36.74
N LYS A 800 49.81 -26.32 -36.90
CA LYS A 800 49.26 -26.80 -38.17
C LYS A 800 48.74 -25.62 -38.99
N CYS A 801 48.72 -25.80 -40.31
CA CYS A 801 47.85 -25.00 -41.17
C CYS A 801 46.52 -25.72 -41.35
N PRO A 802 45.37 -25.08 -41.04
CA PRO A 802 44.07 -25.62 -41.39
C PRO A 802 43.97 -25.90 -42.89
N VAL A 803 43.39 -27.04 -43.24
CA VAL A 803 43.15 -27.46 -44.64
C VAL A 803 41.66 -27.54 -44.91
N ASP A 804 41.27 -27.56 -46.18
CA ASP A 804 39.87 -27.72 -46.58
C ASP A 804 39.23 -28.95 -45.89
N GLY A 805 38.16 -28.71 -45.12
CA GLY A 805 37.51 -29.68 -44.23
C GLY A 805 37.85 -29.57 -42.74
N ASP A 806 38.82 -28.73 -42.35
CA ASP A 806 39.09 -28.38 -40.95
C ASP A 806 38.09 -27.32 -40.44
N PRO A 807 37.51 -27.44 -39.23
CA PRO A 807 36.61 -26.44 -38.67
C PRO A 807 37.23 -25.03 -38.52
N HIS A 808 38.55 -24.90 -38.56
CA HIS A 808 39.27 -23.63 -38.52
C HIS A 808 39.77 -23.16 -39.89
N TYR A 809 39.45 -23.87 -40.98
CA TYR A 809 39.79 -23.44 -42.33
C TYR A 809 38.91 -22.28 -42.79
N ASN A 810 39.54 -21.22 -43.30
CA ASN A 810 38.87 -20.09 -43.90
C ASN A 810 39.23 -20.01 -45.39
N GLU A 811 38.23 -20.19 -46.26
CA GLU A 811 38.42 -20.17 -47.72
C GLU A 811 38.88 -18.80 -48.24
N ASP A 812 38.53 -17.71 -47.55
CA ASP A 812 38.94 -16.35 -47.89
C ASP A 812 40.39 -16.06 -47.48
N PHE A 813 40.95 -16.85 -46.56
CA PHE A 813 42.31 -16.69 -46.02
C PHE A 813 43.00 -18.07 -45.86
N PRO A 814 43.37 -18.73 -46.97
CA PRO A 814 43.99 -20.05 -46.91
C PRO A 814 45.35 -19.98 -46.22
N CYS A 815 45.53 -20.79 -45.18
CA CYS A 815 46.75 -20.80 -44.39
C CYS A 815 47.98 -21.19 -45.21
N ASN A 816 49.05 -20.40 -45.10
CA ASN A 816 50.34 -20.66 -45.71
C ASN A 816 51.36 -21.05 -44.64
N LEU A 817 51.87 -22.28 -44.73
CA LEU A 817 52.86 -22.79 -43.78
C LEU A 817 54.12 -21.92 -43.70
N GLY A 818 54.55 -21.27 -44.78
CA GLY A 818 55.75 -20.45 -44.81
C GLY A 818 55.58 -19.05 -44.23
N THR A 819 54.45 -18.39 -44.51
CA THR A 819 54.23 -16.98 -44.14
C THR A 819 53.39 -16.79 -42.90
N ASP A 820 52.61 -17.78 -42.49
CA ASP A 820 51.63 -17.64 -41.41
C ASP A 820 52.02 -18.52 -40.20
N ILE A 821 52.49 -19.74 -40.45
CA ILE A 821 52.84 -20.71 -39.39
C ILE A 821 54.34 -20.71 -39.07
N ASN A 822 55.21 -20.82 -40.08
CA ASN A 822 56.66 -20.92 -39.90
C ASN A 822 57.32 -19.55 -39.69
N THR A 823 56.72 -18.71 -38.85
CA THR A 823 57.22 -17.38 -38.52
C THR A 823 57.61 -17.27 -37.05
N VAL A 824 58.48 -16.31 -36.76
CA VAL A 824 58.86 -15.94 -35.38
C VAL A 824 57.70 -15.27 -34.63
N ALA A 825 56.83 -14.57 -35.35
CA ALA A 825 55.62 -13.97 -34.79
C ALA A 825 54.68 -15.05 -34.25
N ARG A 826 54.51 -16.15 -35.01
CA ARG A 826 53.70 -17.29 -34.59
C ARG A 826 54.22 -17.96 -33.32
N THR A 827 55.55 -18.01 -33.13
CA THR A 827 56.15 -18.50 -31.88
C THR A 827 55.64 -17.70 -30.68
N ALA A 828 55.66 -16.37 -30.76
CA ALA A 828 55.16 -15.52 -29.69
C ALA A 828 53.65 -15.68 -29.46
N GLU A 829 52.86 -15.82 -30.53
CA GLU A 829 51.41 -16.07 -30.43
C GLU A 829 51.09 -17.38 -29.71
N ILE A 830 51.81 -18.45 -30.02
CA ILE A 830 51.61 -19.76 -29.37
C ILE A 830 51.94 -19.67 -27.88
N VAL A 831 53.03 -19.01 -27.50
CA VAL A 831 53.37 -18.83 -26.07
C VAL A 831 52.31 -17.99 -25.35
N LYS A 832 51.77 -16.94 -26.00
CA LYS A 832 50.67 -16.14 -25.45
C LYS A 832 49.43 -17.01 -25.22
N ALA A 833 49.08 -17.85 -26.18
CA ALA A 833 47.92 -18.74 -26.08
C ALA A 833 48.11 -19.80 -24.99
N VAL A 834 49.29 -20.43 -24.89
CA VAL A 834 49.61 -21.41 -23.84
C VAL A 834 49.51 -20.78 -22.45
N CYS A 835 50.10 -19.60 -22.27
CA CYS A 835 50.00 -18.85 -21.01
C CYS A 835 48.54 -18.51 -20.68
N ALA A 836 47.79 -17.97 -21.65
CA ALA A 836 46.41 -17.55 -21.44
C ALA A 836 45.49 -18.74 -21.12
N ALA A 837 45.68 -19.87 -21.81
CA ALA A 837 44.91 -21.09 -21.58
C ALA A 837 45.14 -21.66 -20.19
N ALA A 838 46.39 -21.66 -19.70
CA ALA A 838 46.71 -22.10 -18.35
C ALA A 838 46.18 -21.11 -17.30
N VAL A 839 46.49 -19.82 -17.44
CA VAL A 839 46.14 -18.78 -16.44
C VAL A 839 44.64 -18.51 -16.39
N GLY A 840 43.92 -18.62 -17.50
CA GLY A 840 42.46 -18.44 -17.56
C GLY A 840 41.66 -19.71 -17.22
N SER A 841 42.32 -20.80 -16.82
CA SER A 841 41.67 -22.09 -16.57
C SER A 841 40.99 -22.16 -15.21
N ALA A 842 40.18 -23.22 -15.01
CA ALA A 842 39.56 -23.54 -13.73
C ALA A 842 40.59 -23.74 -12.60
N ALA A 843 41.81 -24.16 -12.90
CA ALA A 843 42.89 -24.30 -11.90
C ALA A 843 43.28 -22.97 -11.25
N MET A 844 43.04 -21.84 -11.93
CA MET A 844 43.24 -20.51 -11.36
C MET A 844 42.02 -20.02 -10.58
N LEU A 845 40.83 -20.48 -10.97
CA LEU A 845 39.55 -19.91 -10.55
C LEU A 845 38.95 -20.59 -9.33
N ILE A 846 39.09 -21.91 -9.23
CA ILE A 846 38.46 -22.72 -8.18
C ILE A 846 39.35 -22.72 -6.93
N GLN A 847 38.73 -22.59 -5.76
CA GLN A 847 39.40 -22.64 -4.46
C GLN A 847 38.71 -23.62 -3.51
#